data_AF-A0AA38U501-F1
#
_entry.id   AF-A0AA38U501-F1
#
_cell.length_a   1.000
_cell.length_b   1.000
_cell.length_c   1.000
_cell.angle_alpha   90.00
_cell.angle_beta   90.00
_cell.angle_gamma   90.00
#
_symmetry.space_group_name_H-M   'P 1'
#
loop_
_entity.id
_entity.type
_entity.pdbx_description
1 polymer ?
#
loop_
_entity_poly.entity_id
_entity_poly.type
_entity_poly.pdbx_seq_one_letter_code
_entity_poly.pdbx_strand_id
1 'polypeptide(L)'
;MLSVSQCNNDANFTSNGVYQRNLDAALSSLTSDTSIAYGFYNRSVGESPDKANVIALCRGDVEPDDCRRCINASSKRLRENCPNQKAAIELWSDNCMVRYSNKTILGNPDYGGGFYMWNLNNASDVDRFNQALSQLLNQLRTDASSGGSDRKYASGNNTNGPWLTTIYGLMQCTPDLSEDQCYDCLNWAMQQIPNCCDNKRGGRVVYPSCYLRYEDYRFFNDTISLAPPSLPPLPTLTELSPPPSPPSDKSSNTSIIIIVVVATISLVILVAVFVCIFMRINWKVETRPLENVGEISTTTDEISTAESLQYSFAIIRAATNDFSENNKLGEGGFGPVYKGKLQDGHEIAVKRLSNDSGQGEQEFKNEVLLLARLQHRNLVRLLGFSLEGSERLLMYEFVQNASLDQFIFDPVKRSSLDWERRYKIIHGVAKGLLYLHEDSRLKIIHRDLKAGNVLLDVNMNAKIADFGMARLFTLEETQGNTSRIVGTYGYMAPEYALHGQFSVKSDVFSFGVLVLEIVTGCKNHTFQNGMMVEDLLSHAWKSWRDGTISSIIDPTLRDGSNSLRDIIRCIHIGMLCVQEDVSDRPTMASVVLMLGSLSLTLAVPSEPAFFIRTRVNPENPYSRSTLEKFHPALAVNNIKNFVPITLEMEKGQYSSWAELFKIHCRAYQRYKARLVGDGRSQQVGIDCIETFSPVVKPATIRTVLSIAISKSWPIHQLDVKNAFLHSRLNETVYMHQPLGFRDSTYPDYVCLLKKSLYGLKQAPRAWYESFASFVSTIGFIHSRSDHSLSVYRKGNDMAYLLLYVDDIILTTSSNSLRKSIMSLLADEFAMKDLAGMASCKLASTPVDTQATLGSDSGSPCSDPTHYRSLAGALQYLTFTRPDITYAVQQVCLHMHDPQESHMLALKRILRYIQGTIDYGLHLYRTSLTSLISYTDVDWGGCPDTRRSTNGYCVFLGDNLLSWSSKRQPTLSRSSAEAEYRGVANVVSESC
;
A
#
# COMPACT_ATOMS: atom_id res chain seq x y z
N MET A 1 9.24 -2.44 -17.67
CA MET A 1 10.68 -2.26 -17.96
C MET A 1 10.86 -0.92 -18.67
N LEU A 2 11.84 -0.12 -18.26
CA LEU A 2 12.29 1.08 -19.00
C LEU A 2 13.44 0.68 -19.96
N SER A 3 13.70 1.47 -20.99
CA SER A 3 14.51 1.12 -22.17
C SER A 3 15.92 0.56 -21.90
N VAL A 4 16.41 -0.27 -22.84
CA VAL A 4 17.77 -0.82 -22.85
C VAL A 4 18.50 -0.42 -24.14
N SER A 5 19.59 0.33 -24.00
CA SER A 5 20.52 0.65 -25.10
C SER A 5 21.79 -0.19 -25.00
N GLN A 6 22.29 -0.68 -26.13
CA GLN A 6 23.63 -1.26 -26.26
C GLN A 6 24.39 -0.55 -27.38
N CYS A 7 25.55 0.01 -27.05
CA CYS A 7 26.44 0.66 -28.02
C CYS A 7 27.61 -0.28 -28.36
N ASN A 8 27.89 -0.51 -29.64
CA ASN A 8 29.06 -1.28 -30.04
C ASN A 8 30.29 -0.34 -30.12
N ASN A 9 31.29 -0.61 -29.29
CA ASN A 9 32.52 0.19 -29.17
C ASN A 9 33.63 -0.20 -30.17
N ASP A 10 33.43 -1.22 -31.02
CA ASP A 10 34.41 -1.70 -32.01
C ASP A 10 34.77 -0.64 -33.07
N ALA A 11 33.87 0.33 -33.31
CA ALA A 11 34.07 1.37 -34.32
C ALA A 11 33.35 2.66 -33.93
N ASN A 12 34.07 3.79 -33.96
CA ASN A 12 33.55 5.11 -33.64
C ASN A 12 33.55 6.05 -34.87
N PHE A 13 32.74 7.12 -34.82
CA PHE A 13 32.71 8.19 -35.80
C PHE A 13 33.03 9.55 -35.15
N THR A 14 33.48 10.51 -35.96
CA THR A 14 33.79 11.88 -35.52
C THR A 14 32.52 12.71 -35.40
N SER A 15 32.36 13.42 -34.28
CA SER A 15 31.26 14.35 -34.07
C SER A 15 31.20 15.43 -35.18
N ASN A 16 30.00 15.74 -35.65
CA ASN A 16 29.68 16.56 -36.83
C ASN A 16 30.25 16.04 -38.18
N GLY A 17 30.74 14.79 -38.22
CA GLY A 17 31.25 14.13 -39.42
C GLY A 17 30.17 13.66 -40.41
N VAL A 18 30.61 13.14 -41.57
CA VAL A 18 29.73 12.69 -42.66
C VAL A 18 28.82 11.56 -42.21
N TYR A 19 29.37 10.51 -41.58
CA TYR A 19 28.59 9.40 -41.01
C TYR A 19 27.48 9.88 -40.05
N GLN A 20 27.77 10.87 -39.18
CA GLN A 20 26.77 11.35 -38.22
C GLN A 20 25.59 12.02 -38.93
N ARG A 21 25.86 12.85 -39.95
CA ARG A 21 24.80 13.47 -40.77
C ARG A 21 23.97 12.44 -41.52
N ASN A 22 24.62 11.39 -42.05
CA ASN A 22 23.93 10.30 -42.72
C ASN A 22 23.05 9.50 -41.74
N LEU A 23 23.54 9.23 -40.54
CA LEU A 23 22.80 8.56 -39.47
C LEU A 23 21.61 9.42 -38.98
N ASP A 24 21.79 10.73 -38.81
CA ASP A 24 20.71 11.65 -38.44
C ASP A 24 19.63 11.72 -39.52
N ALA A 25 20.03 11.80 -40.79
CA ALA A 25 19.09 11.72 -41.91
C ALA A 25 18.37 10.37 -41.97
N ALA A 26 19.05 9.26 -41.67
CA ALA A 26 18.45 7.92 -41.67
C ALA A 26 17.44 7.72 -40.53
N LEU A 27 17.76 8.18 -39.31
CA LEU A 27 16.88 8.08 -38.13
C LEU A 27 15.69 9.04 -38.22
N SER A 28 15.90 10.29 -38.64
CA SER A 28 14.81 11.29 -38.75
C SER A 28 13.83 11.01 -39.89
N SER A 29 14.25 10.30 -40.95
CA SER A 29 13.36 9.87 -42.04
C SER A 29 12.79 8.44 -41.86
N LEU A 30 13.13 7.75 -40.77
CA LEU A 30 12.78 6.33 -40.60
C LEU A 30 11.26 6.09 -40.53
N THR A 31 10.51 7.00 -39.88
CA THR A 31 9.05 6.93 -39.72
C THR A 31 8.29 7.90 -40.62
N SER A 32 8.96 8.52 -41.62
CA SER A 32 8.32 9.53 -42.48
C SER A 32 7.31 8.93 -43.46
N ASP A 33 7.41 7.64 -43.76
CA ASP A 33 6.42 6.90 -44.54
C ASP A 33 5.30 6.40 -43.62
N THR A 34 4.16 7.09 -43.66
CA THR A 34 2.97 6.75 -42.86
C THR A 34 2.15 5.61 -43.46
N SER A 35 2.47 5.13 -44.67
CA SER A 35 1.77 3.99 -45.29
C SER A 35 2.16 2.64 -44.67
N ILE A 36 3.29 2.59 -43.97
CA ILE A 36 3.77 1.40 -43.25
C ILE A 36 2.90 1.16 -42.01
N ALA A 37 1.95 0.22 -42.14
CA ALA A 37 1.09 -0.24 -41.04
C ALA A 37 1.60 -1.52 -40.35
N TYR A 38 2.51 -2.26 -40.98
CA TYR A 38 2.95 -3.59 -40.51
C TYR A 38 4.02 -3.57 -39.42
N GLY A 39 4.71 -2.44 -39.23
CA GLY A 39 5.61 -2.18 -38.09
C GLY A 39 7.10 -2.41 -38.32
N PHE A 40 7.53 -2.67 -39.57
CA PHE A 40 8.93 -2.83 -39.95
C PHE A 40 9.41 -1.68 -40.85
N TYR A 41 10.52 -1.07 -40.49
CA TYR A 41 11.08 0.10 -41.17
C TYR A 41 12.57 -0.12 -41.41
N ASN A 42 13.06 0.30 -42.58
CA ASN A 42 14.49 0.30 -42.88
C ASN A 42 14.89 1.56 -43.64
N ARG A 43 16.10 2.03 -43.41
CA ARG A 43 16.67 3.20 -44.11
C ARG A 43 18.19 3.07 -44.21
N SER A 44 18.73 3.26 -45.41
CA SER A 44 20.16 3.42 -45.64
C SER A 44 20.44 4.80 -46.23
N VAL A 45 21.44 5.52 -45.71
CA VAL A 45 21.84 6.85 -46.20
C VAL A 45 23.36 6.93 -46.32
N GLY A 46 23.83 7.49 -47.43
CA GLY A 46 25.25 7.66 -47.74
C GLY A 46 25.90 6.47 -48.46
N GLU A 47 27.17 6.65 -48.82
CA GLU A 47 28.01 5.65 -49.49
C GLU A 47 29.18 5.22 -48.59
N SER A 48 29.82 4.09 -48.92
CA SER A 48 30.97 3.58 -48.16
C SER A 48 32.14 4.58 -48.21
N PRO A 49 32.82 4.92 -47.09
CA PRO A 49 32.78 4.29 -45.76
C PRO A 49 31.80 4.93 -44.75
N ASP A 50 31.02 5.94 -45.17
CA ASP A 50 30.14 6.75 -44.31
C ASP A 50 28.65 6.36 -44.42
N LYS A 51 28.32 5.23 -45.05
CA LYS A 51 26.96 4.70 -45.17
C LYS A 51 26.42 4.25 -43.81
N ALA A 52 25.33 4.87 -43.36
CA ALA A 52 24.58 4.46 -42.18
C ALA A 52 23.38 3.61 -42.60
N ASN A 53 23.24 2.41 -42.02
CA ASN A 53 22.10 1.53 -42.21
C ASN A 53 21.30 1.46 -40.91
N VAL A 54 19.97 1.58 -40.99
CA VAL A 54 19.06 1.60 -39.86
C VAL A 54 17.91 0.62 -40.11
N ILE A 55 17.55 -0.15 -39.09
CA ILE A 55 16.37 -1.02 -39.04
C ILE A 55 15.59 -0.69 -37.77
N ALA A 56 14.27 -0.62 -37.88
CA ALA A 56 13.38 -0.64 -36.73
C ALA A 56 12.26 -1.66 -36.92
N LEU A 57 11.90 -2.32 -35.82
CA LEU A 57 10.84 -3.33 -35.78
C LEU A 57 10.01 -3.13 -34.51
N CYS A 58 8.71 -2.94 -34.68
CA CYS A 58 7.74 -2.99 -33.59
C CYS A 58 7.29 -4.42 -33.31
N ARG A 59 6.70 -4.64 -32.13
CA ARG A 59 6.03 -5.90 -31.83
C ARG A 59 4.74 -6.00 -32.67
N GLY A 60 4.41 -7.19 -33.16
CA GLY A 60 3.36 -7.36 -34.20
C GLY A 60 1.94 -6.96 -33.78
N ASP A 61 1.69 -6.83 -32.48
CA ASP A 61 0.45 -6.38 -31.83
C ASP A 61 0.50 -4.91 -31.37
N VAL A 62 1.48 -4.11 -31.80
CA VAL A 62 1.58 -2.68 -31.48
C VAL A 62 0.97 -1.85 -32.62
N GLU A 63 0.03 -0.97 -32.26
CA GLU A 63 -0.65 -0.06 -33.19
C GLU A 63 0.33 0.84 -33.98
N PRO A 64 0.04 1.19 -35.25
CA PRO A 64 0.99 1.94 -36.09
C PRO A 64 1.44 3.28 -35.51
N ASP A 65 0.57 4.01 -34.81
CA ASP A 65 0.93 5.28 -34.16
C ASP A 65 1.82 5.08 -32.93
N ASP A 66 1.53 4.08 -32.10
CA ASP A 66 2.38 3.74 -30.95
C ASP A 66 3.72 3.17 -31.40
N CYS A 67 3.74 2.41 -32.49
CA CYS A 67 4.95 1.97 -33.16
C CYS A 67 5.81 3.17 -33.61
N ARG A 68 5.22 4.16 -34.31
CA ARG A 68 5.94 5.38 -34.72
C ARG A 68 6.44 6.20 -33.53
N ARG A 69 5.62 6.39 -32.48
CA ARG A 69 6.04 7.04 -31.21
C ARG A 69 7.21 6.30 -30.57
N CYS A 70 7.13 4.96 -30.55
CA CYS A 70 8.17 4.09 -30.01
C CYS A 70 9.49 4.28 -30.75
N ILE A 71 9.48 4.14 -32.08
CA ILE A 71 10.66 4.27 -32.93
C ILE A 71 11.28 5.67 -32.80
N ASN A 72 10.47 6.73 -32.75
CA ASN A 72 10.98 8.11 -32.68
C ASN A 72 11.71 8.40 -31.36
N ALA A 73 11.17 8.00 -30.21
CA ALA A 73 11.88 8.23 -28.95
C ALA A 73 13.04 7.24 -28.73
N SER A 74 12.97 6.02 -29.26
CA SER A 74 14.11 5.08 -29.30
C SER A 74 15.25 5.63 -30.16
N SER A 75 14.94 6.24 -31.31
CA SER A 75 15.91 6.93 -32.16
C SER A 75 16.57 8.12 -31.44
N LYS A 76 15.80 8.86 -30.62
CA LYS A 76 16.34 9.94 -29.77
C LYS A 76 17.28 9.39 -28.69
N ARG A 77 16.86 8.35 -27.95
CA ARG A 77 17.69 7.77 -26.87
C ARG A 77 18.94 7.08 -27.39
N LEU A 78 18.91 6.45 -28.58
CA LEU A 78 20.11 5.97 -29.26
C LEU A 78 21.16 7.07 -29.44
N ARG A 79 20.72 8.27 -29.81
CA ARG A 79 21.62 9.43 -30.00
C ARG A 79 22.10 10.06 -28.70
N GLU A 80 21.33 9.93 -27.62
CA GLU A 80 21.72 10.37 -26.27
C GLU A 80 22.71 9.40 -25.61
N ASN A 81 22.48 8.09 -25.76
CA ASN A 81 23.22 7.04 -25.06
C ASN A 81 24.44 6.51 -25.84
N CYS A 82 24.39 6.53 -27.18
CA CYS A 82 25.48 6.09 -28.06
C CYS A 82 25.97 7.25 -28.95
N PRO A 83 26.64 8.28 -28.37
CA PRO A 83 26.88 9.56 -29.05
C PRO A 83 27.89 9.48 -30.21
N ASN A 84 28.74 8.46 -30.27
CA ASN A 84 29.83 8.36 -31.26
C ASN A 84 30.11 6.94 -31.80
N GLN A 85 29.35 5.92 -31.39
CA GLN A 85 29.50 4.54 -31.86
C GLN A 85 28.87 4.34 -33.24
N LYS A 86 29.58 3.66 -34.16
CA LYS A 86 29.09 3.36 -35.52
C LYS A 86 28.02 2.27 -35.57
N ALA A 87 27.80 1.51 -34.51
CA ALA A 87 26.66 0.61 -34.40
C ALA A 87 26.07 0.61 -32.99
N ALA A 88 24.74 0.51 -32.88
CA ALA A 88 24.02 0.41 -31.62
C ALA A 88 22.61 -0.17 -31.82
N ILE A 89 22.01 -0.64 -30.73
CA ILE A 89 20.63 -1.14 -30.65
C ILE A 89 19.94 -0.61 -29.39
N GLU A 90 18.67 -0.27 -29.51
CA GLU A 90 17.81 0.23 -28.44
C GLU A 90 16.50 -0.55 -28.46
N LEU A 91 16.08 -1.02 -27.30
CA LEU A 91 14.81 -1.71 -27.13
C LEU A 91 13.99 -1.02 -26.05
N TRP A 92 12.77 -0.63 -26.41
CA TRP A 92 11.90 0.13 -25.51
C TRP A 92 10.69 -0.68 -25.08
N SER A 93 10.67 -1.05 -23.80
CA SER A 93 9.50 -1.59 -23.09
C SER A 93 8.80 -2.77 -23.78
N ASP A 94 9.55 -3.63 -24.47
CA ASP A 94 9.07 -4.74 -25.31
C ASP A 94 8.19 -4.32 -26.53
N ASN A 95 8.06 -3.03 -26.85
CA ASN A 95 7.15 -2.54 -27.90
C ASN A 95 7.86 -2.29 -29.25
N CYS A 96 9.12 -1.85 -29.24
CA CYS A 96 9.92 -1.72 -30.45
C CYS A 96 11.42 -1.86 -30.19
N MET A 97 12.13 -2.20 -31.27
CA MET A 97 13.57 -2.23 -31.42
C MET A 97 13.99 -1.25 -32.52
N VAL A 98 15.07 -0.49 -32.29
CA VAL A 98 15.76 0.30 -33.33
C VAL A 98 17.24 -0.06 -33.27
N ARG A 99 17.84 -0.45 -34.41
CA ARG A 99 19.28 -0.71 -34.53
C ARG A 99 19.88 0.01 -35.74
N TYR A 100 21.12 0.47 -35.60
CA TYR A 100 21.88 1.03 -36.71
C TYR A 100 23.30 0.46 -36.77
N SER A 101 23.91 0.49 -37.96
CA SER A 101 25.28 0.03 -38.20
C SER A 101 25.88 0.63 -39.47
N ASN A 102 27.21 0.79 -39.49
CA ASN A 102 27.96 1.09 -40.70
C ASN A 102 28.17 -0.14 -41.60
N LYS A 103 27.92 -1.36 -41.07
CA LYS A 103 27.87 -2.61 -41.84
C LYS A 103 26.46 -2.82 -42.39
N THR A 104 26.34 -3.61 -43.45
CA THR A 104 25.03 -4.06 -43.95
C THR A 104 24.35 -4.95 -42.91
N ILE A 105 23.14 -4.58 -42.50
CA ILE A 105 22.34 -5.30 -41.48
C ILE A 105 21.01 -5.85 -42.02
N LEU A 106 20.67 -5.53 -43.28
CA LEU A 106 19.51 -6.08 -43.98
C LEU A 106 19.84 -7.44 -44.60
N GLY A 107 18.87 -8.38 -44.57
CA GLY A 107 18.95 -9.71 -45.19
C GLY A 107 19.93 -10.67 -44.52
N ASN A 108 20.44 -10.32 -43.34
CA ASN A 108 21.47 -11.08 -42.63
C ASN A 108 21.06 -11.26 -41.16
N PRO A 109 20.85 -12.50 -40.68
CA PRO A 109 20.47 -12.75 -39.29
C PRO A 109 21.65 -12.43 -38.36
N ASP A 110 21.34 -11.69 -37.29
CA ASP A 110 22.31 -11.22 -36.31
C ASP A 110 22.11 -11.94 -34.97
N TYR A 111 23.09 -12.78 -34.64
CA TYR A 111 23.17 -13.59 -33.42
C TYR A 111 24.03 -12.92 -32.32
N GLY A 112 24.52 -11.69 -32.54
CA GLY A 112 25.37 -10.96 -31.60
C GLY A 112 24.57 -10.18 -30.55
N GLY A 113 25.21 -9.88 -29.40
CA GLY A 113 24.69 -8.92 -28.41
C GLY A 113 23.38 -9.31 -27.70
N GLY A 114 22.93 -10.56 -27.84
CA GLY A 114 21.66 -11.02 -27.27
C GLY A 114 21.59 -10.84 -25.76
N PHE A 115 20.39 -10.49 -25.28
CA PHE A 115 20.09 -10.37 -23.85
C PHE A 115 18.90 -11.24 -23.47
N TYR A 116 18.90 -11.66 -22.21
CA TYR A 116 17.91 -12.58 -21.68
C TYR A 116 17.33 -12.02 -20.38
N MET A 117 16.06 -12.35 -20.13
CA MET A 117 15.40 -12.12 -18.85
C MET A 117 14.53 -13.32 -18.53
N TRP A 118 14.30 -13.56 -17.24
CA TRP A 118 13.44 -14.64 -16.81
C TRP A 118 12.63 -14.24 -15.58
N ASN A 119 11.48 -14.88 -15.44
CA ASN A 119 10.72 -14.88 -14.20
C ASN A 119 11.61 -15.50 -13.12
N LEU A 120 11.78 -14.86 -11.97
CA LEU A 120 12.63 -15.42 -10.91
C LEU A 120 12.09 -16.80 -10.48
N ASN A 121 10.77 -16.95 -10.47
CA ASN A 121 10.07 -18.13 -9.99
C ASN A 121 10.10 -19.28 -11.00
N ASN A 122 10.27 -20.49 -10.48
CA ASN A 122 10.20 -21.71 -11.28
C ASN A 122 8.74 -22.11 -11.56
N ALA A 123 8.53 -22.92 -12.60
CA ALA A 123 7.28 -23.63 -12.81
C ALA A 123 7.06 -24.68 -11.69
N SER A 124 5.79 -24.90 -11.30
CA SER A 124 5.45 -25.77 -10.16
C SER A 124 5.64 -27.27 -10.44
N ASP A 125 5.39 -27.69 -11.68
CA ASP A 125 5.73 -29.01 -12.22
C ASP A 125 6.55 -28.73 -13.49
N VAL A 126 7.85 -28.98 -13.38
CA VAL A 126 8.86 -28.54 -14.35
C VAL A 126 8.77 -29.32 -15.65
N ASP A 127 8.64 -30.64 -15.57
CA ASP A 127 8.64 -31.51 -16.75
C ASP A 127 7.40 -31.25 -17.60
N ARG A 128 6.22 -31.15 -16.97
CA ARG A 128 4.96 -30.85 -17.67
C ARG A 128 4.94 -29.44 -18.24
N PHE A 129 5.49 -28.45 -17.53
CA PHE A 129 5.60 -27.08 -18.03
C PHE A 129 6.54 -27.02 -19.25
N ASN A 130 7.73 -27.61 -19.16
CA ASN A 130 8.71 -27.63 -20.24
C ASN A 130 8.17 -28.36 -21.48
N GLN A 131 7.38 -29.43 -21.31
CA GLN A 131 6.69 -30.11 -22.40
C GLN A 131 5.65 -29.22 -23.10
N ALA A 132 4.76 -28.57 -22.33
CA ALA A 132 3.72 -27.69 -22.87
C ALA A 132 4.30 -26.42 -23.52
N LEU A 133 5.36 -25.86 -22.92
CA LEU A 133 6.12 -24.73 -23.48
C LEU A 133 6.81 -25.12 -24.80
N SER A 134 7.45 -26.29 -24.84
CA SER A 134 8.11 -26.78 -26.07
C SER A 134 7.12 -26.98 -27.21
N GLN A 135 5.93 -27.49 -26.94
CA GLN A 135 4.87 -27.57 -27.95
C GLN A 135 4.46 -26.19 -28.48
N LEU A 136 4.23 -25.23 -27.57
CA LEU A 136 3.83 -23.86 -27.93
C LEU A 136 4.91 -23.16 -28.77
N LEU A 137 6.17 -23.20 -28.34
CA LEU A 137 7.25 -22.50 -29.04
C LEU A 137 7.59 -23.13 -30.40
N ASN A 138 7.49 -24.45 -30.56
CA ASN A 138 7.67 -25.09 -31.87
C ASN A 138 6.58 -24.65 -32.87
N GLN A 139 5.34 -24.49 -32.42
CA GLN A 139 4.24 -23.97 -33.23
C GLN A 139 4.50 -22.51 -33.63
N LEU A 140 4.74 -21.64 -32.63
CA LEU A 140 4.97 -20.21 -32.86
C LEU A 140 6.22 -19.92 -33.71
N ARG A 141 7.25 -20.77 -33.66
CA ARG A 141 8.42 -20.65 -34.56
C ARG A 141 8.00 -20.79 -36.02
N THR A 142 7.22 -21.82 -36.35
CA THR A 142 6.75 -22.12 -37.71
C THR A 142 5.78 -21.04 -38.21
N ASP A 143 4.86 -20.60 -37.35
CA ASP A 143 3.88 -19.56 -37.69
C ASP A 143 4.55 -18.19 -37.90
N ALA A 144 5.56 -17.85 -37.10
CA ALA A 144 6.30 -16.59 -37.26
C ALA A 144 7.21 -16.62 -38.50
N SER A 145 7.89 -17.74 -38.79
CA SER A 145 8.82 -17.84 -39.92
C SER A 145 8.13 -17.82 -41.28
N SER A 146 6.95 -18.43 -41.39
CA SER A 146 6.11 -18.45 -42.59
C SER A 146 5.38 -17.13 -42.90
N GLY A 147 5.50 -16.12 -42.02
CA GLY A 147 5.01 -14.76 -42.28
C GLY A 147 5.63 -14.11 -43.53
N GLY A 148 4.90 -13.18 -44.16
CA GLY A 148 5.35 -12.51 -45.40
C GLY A 148 6.49 -11.49 -45.22
N SER A 149 6.84 -10.80 -46.31
CA SER A 149 7.84 -9.71 -46.34
C SER A 149 7.55 -8.55 -45.38
N ASP A 150 6.31 -8.43 -44.94
CA ASP A 150 5.80 -7.27 -44.21
C ASP A 150 5.80 -7.55 -42.69
N ARG A 151 5.56 -8.80 -42.29
CA ARG A 151 5.39 -9.20 -40.89
C ARG A 151 5.70 -10.69 -40.69
N LYS A 152 6.69 -10.98 -39.83
CA LYS A 152 7.07 -12.32 -39.36
C LYS A 152 6.92 -12.42 -37.84
N TYR A 153 5.69 -12.69 -37.40
CA TYR A 153 5.24 -12.61 -36.01
C TYR A 153 4.18 -13.68 -35.74
N ALA A 154 4.25 -14.33 -34.57
CA ALA A 154 3.19 -15.18 -34.05
C ALA A 154 3.07 -15.04 -32.52
N SER A 155 1.84 -15.15 -32.02
CA SER A 155 1.52 -15.22 -30.60
C SER A 155 0.40 -16.22 -30.34
N GLY A 156 0.41 -16.86 -29.17
CA GLY A 156 -0.53 -17.92 -28.85
C GLY A 156 -0.42 -18.42 -27.41
N ASN A 157 -1.17 -19.46 -27.07
CA ASN A 157 -1.18 -20.03 -25.74
C ASN A 157 -1.30 -21.56 -25.74
N ASN A 158 -0.97 -22.18 -24.60
CA ASN A 158 -1.18 -23.61 -24.35
C ASN A 158 -1.71 -23.82 -22.93
N THR A 159 -2.90 -24.41 -22.81
CA THR A 159 -3.63 -24.63 -21.54
C THR A 159 -3.21 -25.91 -20.81
N ASN A 160 -2.33 -26.73 -21.38
CA ASN A 160 -1.97 -28.04 -20.84
C ASN A 160 -0.88 -28.01 -19.75
N GLY A 161 -0.51 -26.81 -19.27
CA GLY A 161 0.48 -26.62 -18.22
C GLY A 161 0.12 -27.28 -16.87
N PRO A 162 1.03 -27.23 -15.88
CA PRO A 162 0.80 -27.70 -14.52
C PRO A 162 -0.53 -27.18 -13.97
N TRP A 163 -1.37 -28.05 -13.41
CA TRP A 163 -2.66 -27.66 -12.81
C TRP A 163 -3.59 -26.84 -13.72
N LEU A 164 -3.52 -27.05 -15.05
CA LEU A 164 -4.26 -26.28 -16.07
C LEU A 164 -3.83 -24.80 -16.20
N THR A 165 -2.61 -24.47 -15.75
CA THR A 165 -2.02 -23.15 -16.02
C THR A 165 -1.85 -22.94 -17.53
N THR A 166 -2.25 -21.76 -17.99
CA THR A 166 -2.13 -21.35 -19.40
C THR A 166 -0.80 -20.66 -19.62
N ILE A 167 0.04 -21.23 -20.48
CA ILE A 167 1.31 -20.64 -20.89
C ILE A 167 1.02 -19.75 -22.10
N TYR A 168 1.45 -18.48 -22.06
CA TYR A 168 1.36 -17.54 -23.17
C TYR A 168 2.73 -17.37 -23.82
N GLY A 169 2.78 -17.32 -25.15
CA GLY A 169 4.02 -17.24 -25.92
C GLY A 169 3.92 -16.31 -27.12
N LEU A 170 5.06 -15.72 -27.50
CA LEU A 170 5.20 -14.81 -28.63
C LEU A 170 6.59 -14.98 -29.26
N MET A 171 6.65 -15.07 -30.58
CA MET A 171 7.88 -15.18 -31.37
C MET A 171 7.83 -14.25 -32.58
N GLN A 172 8.91 -13.53 -32.86
CA GLN A 172 9.03 -12.72 -34.08
C GLN A 172 10.48 -12.58 -34.55
N CYS A 173 10.66 -12.30 -35.84
CA CYS A 173 11.95 -11.97 -36.43
C CYS A 173 11.83 -10.74 -37.34
N THR A 174 12.95 -10.21 -37.83
CA THR A 174 12.91 -9.08 -38.78
C THR A 174 12.43 -9.56 -40.17
N PRO A 175 11.39 -8.94 -40.78
CA PRO A 175 10.82 -9.39 -42.06
C PRO A 175 11.74 -9.36 -43.28
N ASP A 176 12.94 -8.76 -43.18
CA ASP A 176 13.98 -8.79 -44.22
C ASP A 176 14.72 -10.14 -44.33
N LEU A 177 14.49 -11.06 -43.40
CA LEU A 177 15.03 -12.42 -43.45
C LEU A 177 14.17 -13.35 -44.34
N SER A 178 14.79 -14.37 -44.93
CA SER A 178 14.04 -15.49 -45.53
C SER A 178 13.27 -16.27 -44.45
N GLU A 179 12.34 -17.13 -44.88
CA GLU A 179 11.65 -18.08 -43.98
C GLU A 179 12.65 -18.96 -43.21
N ASP A 180 13.60 -19.59 -43.91
CA ASP A 180 14.67 -20.39 -43.29
C ASP A 180 15.53 -19.57 -42.31
N GLN A 181 15.98 -18.37 -42.70
CA GLN A 181 16.80 -17.51 -41.84
C GLN A 181 16.04 -17.07 -40.58
N CYS A 182 14.75 -16.79 -40.69
CA CYS A 182 13.90 -16.48 -39.55
C CYS A 182 13.70 -17.69 -38.65
N TYR A 183 13.41 -18.85 -39.23
CA TYR A 183 13.24 -20.13 -38.53
C TYR A 183 14.51 -20.47 -37.73
N ASP A 184 15.69 -20.36 -38.34
CA ASP A 184 16.99 -20.60 -37.70
C ASP A 184 17.28 -19.60 -36.58
N CYS A 185 17.01 -18.30 -36.79
CA CYS A 185 17.16 -17.28 -35.74
C CYS A 185 16.26 -17.57 -34.53
N LEU A 186 14.99 -17.89 -34.78
CA LEU A 186 14.03 -18.25 -33.74
C LEU A 186 14.39 -19.57 -33.04
N ASN A 187 14.91 -20.55 -33.76
CA ASN A 187 15.44 -21.79 -33.20
C ASN A 187 16.67 -21.53 -32.32
N TRP A 188 17.58 -20.65 -32.74
CA TRP A 188 18.72 -20.21 -31.93
C TRP A 188 18.27 -19.54 -30.63
N ALA A 189 17.24 -18.68 -30.68
CA ALA A 189 16.65 -18.07 -29.49
C ALA A 189 16.07 -19.14 -28.54
N MET A 190 15.37 -20.15 -29.06
CA MET A 190 14.87 -21.28 -28.24
C MET A 190 16.01 -22.07 -27.57
N GLN A 191 17.14 -22.27 -28.25
CA GLN A 191 18.30 -22.98 -27.69
C GLN A 191 18.98 -22.27 -26.51
N GLN A 192 18.69 -20.99 -26.27
CA GLN A 192 19.19 -20.27 -25.09
C GLN A 192 18.30 -20.41 -23.84
N ILE A 193 17.09 -20.98 -23.97
CA ILE A 193 16.17 -21.17 -22.83
C ILE A 193 16.83 -21.98 -21.69
N PRO A 194 17.54 -23.10 -21.93
CA PRO A 194 18.26 -23.81 -20.87
C PRO A 194 19.41 -23.02 -20.22
N ASN A 195 19.94 -22.00 -20.90
CA ASN A 195 21.05 -21.18 -20.39
C ASN A 195 20.57 -19.99 -19.55
N CYS A 196 19.45 -19.36 -19.94
CA CYS A 196 18.92 -18.18 -19.26
C CYS A 196 17.78 -18.50 -18.29
N CYS A 197 16.89 -19.39 -18.70
CA CYS A 197 15.49 -19.35 -18.33
C CYS A 197 14.98 -20.75 -17.93
N ASP A 198 15.91 -21.66 -17.61
CA ASP A 198 15.62 -23.06 -17.34
C ASP A 198 14.67 -23.24 -16.16
N ASN A 199 13.64 -24.05 -16.36
CA ASN A 199 12.59 -24.34 -15.39
C ASN A 199 11.80 -23.10 -14.90
N LYS A 200 11.95 -21.93 -15.54
CA LYS A 200 11.27 -20.68 -15.18
C LYS A 200 9.88 -20.62 -15.79
N ARG A 201 8.91 -20.10 -15.03
CA ARG A 201 7.52 -19.94 -15.50
C ARG A 201 7.33 -18.83 -16.56
N GLY A 202 8.38 -18.06 -16.83
CA GLY A 202 8.43 -17.05 -17.88
C GLY A 202 9.88 -16.73 -18.26
N GLY A 203 10.09 -16.38 -19.52
CA GLY A 203 11.42 -16.16 -20.10
C GLY A 203 11.36 -15.28 -21.35
N ARG A 204 12.45 -14.56 -21.61
CA ARG A 204 12.63 -13.65 -22.74
C ARG A 204 14.03 -13.88 -23.29
N VAL A 205 14.10 -14.11 -24.59
CA VAL A 205 15.34 -14.22 -25.35
C VAL A 205 15.27 -13.22 -26.49
N VAL A 206 16.19 -12.27 -26.53
CA VAL A 206 16.13 -11.16 -27.47
C VAL A 206 17.47 -10.97 -28.17
N TYR A 207 17.44 -11.06 -29.49
CA TYR A 207 18.53 -10.79 -30.40
C TYR A 207 18.14 -9.68 -31.40
N PRO A 208 19.10 -9.03 -32.08
CA PRO A 208 18.81 -7.96 -33.04
C PRO A 208 17.93 -8.38 -34.23
N SER A 209 17.85 -9.69 -34.52
CA SER A 209 17.06 -10.23 -35.63
C SER A 209 15.90 -11.14 -35.22
N CYS A 210 15.81 -11.56 -33.96
CA CYS A 210 14.75 -12.45 -33.48
C CYS A 210 14.47 -12.28 -31.97
N TYR A 211 13.21 -12.46 -31.60
CA TYR A 211 12.67 -12.25 -30.27
C TYR A 211 11.74 -13.40 -29.89
N LEU A 212 11.88 -13.87 -28.66
CA LEU A 212 11.03 -14.88 -28.04
C LEU A 212 10.66 -14.42 -26.63
N ARG A 213 9.38 -14.56 -26.27
CA ARG A 213 8.90 -14.38 -24.89
C ARG A 213 7.82 -15.41 -24.56
N TYR A 214 7.87 -15.91 -23.33
CA TYR A 214 6.79 -16.68 -22.73
C TYR A 214 6.57 -16.26 -21.27
N GLU A 215 5.34 -16.35 -20.78
CA GLU A 215 4.94 -16.01 -19.40
C GLU A 215 3.70 -16.85 -19.00
N ASP A 216 3.38 -16.89 -17.70
CA ASP A 216 2.16 -17.50 -17.15
C ASP A 216 0.95 -16.54 -17.11
N TYR A 217 1.07 -15.37 -17.74
CA TYR A 217 0.03 -14.36 -17.92
C TYR A 217 0.06 -13.81 -19.36
N ARG A 218 -1.07 -13.30 -19.86
CA ARG A 218 -1.18 -12.72 -21.20
C ARG A 218 -0.46 -11.36 -21.28
N PHE A 219 0.37 -11.14 -22.29
CA PHE A 219 1.16 -9.91 -22.46
C PHE A 219 1.11 -9.29 -23.87
N PHE A 220 0.25 -9.81 -24.75
CA PHE A 220 0.04 -9.36 -26.12
C PHE A 220 -1.45 -9.25 -26.44
N ASN A 221 -1.80 -8.49 -27.48
CA ASN A 221 -3.17 -8.27 -27.90
C ASN A 221 -3.54 -9.10 -29.16
N ASP A 222 -4.47 -10.04 -29.01
CA ASP A 222 -4.93 -10.91 -30.11
C ASP A 222 -5.72 -10.16 -31.20
N THR A 223 -6.32 -9.00 -30.88
CA THR A 223 -7.24 -8.30 -31.81
C THR A 223 -6.57 -7.62 -33.01
N ILE A 224 -5.22 -7.53 -33.02
CA ILE A 224 -4.43 -6.85 -34.06
C ILE A 224 -3.85 -7.86 -35.09
N SER A 225 -4.21 -9.15 -34.97
CA SER A 225 -3.88 -10.19 -35.95
C SER A 225 -4.74 -10.07 -37.22
N LEU A 226 -4.40 -9.09 -38.06
CA LEU A 226 -4.98 -8.92 -39.40
C LEU A 226 -4.64 -10.15 -40.27
N ALA A 227 -5.67 -10.74 -40.87
CA ALA A 227 -5.56 -11.94 -41.70
C ALA A 227 -4.60 -11.75 -42.90
N PRO A 228 -3.91 -12.81 -43.37
CA PRO A 228 -3.00 -12.71 -44.49
C PRO A 228 -3.74 -12.30 -45.79
N PRO A 229 -3.07 -11.55 -46.69
CA PRO A 229 -3.68 -11.09 -47.93
C PRO A 229 -4.02 -12.27 -48.85
N SER A 230 -5.23 -12.24 -49.43
CA SER A 230 -5.65 -13.19 -50.46
C SER A 230 -4.83 -13.07 -51.74
N LEU A 231 -4.58 -14.20 -52.39
CA LEU A 231 -3.74 -14.36 -53.59
C LEU A 231 -4.08 -13.36 -54.71
N PRO A 232 -3.08 -12.71 -55.35
CA PRO A 232 -3.30 -11.92 -56.55
C PRO A 232 -3.52 -12.82 -57.78
N PRO A 233 -4.33 -12.38 -58.77
CA PRO A 233 -4.51 -13.10 -60.03
C PRO A 233 -3.27 -13.03 -60.94
N LEU A 234 -3.12 -14.06 -61.78
CA LEU A 234 -2.00 -14.29 -62.72
C LEU A 234 -1.92 -13.19 -63.82
N PRO A 235 -0.72 -12.82 -64.30
CA PRO A 235 -0.55 -11.58 -65.08
C PRO A 235 -0.90 -11.70 -66.57
N THR A 236 -1.18 -10.55 -67.19
CA THR A 236 -1.18 -10.36 -68.65
C THR A 236 -0.06 -9.42 -69.09
N LEU A 237 0.35 -9.53 -70.36
CA LEU A 237 1.70 -9.22 -70.84
C LEU A 237 1.93 -7.77 -71.33
N THR A 238 3.10 -7.23 -70.95
CA THR A 238 4.03 -6.30 -71.66
C THR A 238 3.53 -5.23 -72.65
N GLU A 239 4.10 -4.02 -72.51
CA GLU A 239 4.97 -3.37 -73.53
C GLU A 239 5.79 -2.20 -72.90
N LEU A 240 7.13 -2.31 -72.83
CA LEU A 240 8.15 -1.53 -73.58
C LEU A 240 7.82 -0.02 -73.81
N SER A 241 8.61 0.94 -73.27
CA SER A 241 9.82 1.52 -73.93
C SER A 241 10.52 2.62 -73.07
N PRO A 242 11.74 3.12 -73.40
CA PRO A 242 12.68 3.69 -72.39
C PRO A 242 13.07 5.21 -72.63
N PRO A 243 14.29 5.78 -72.36
CA PRO A 243 14.46 7.06 -71.61
C PRO A 243 15.29 8.14 -72.40
N PRO A 244 16.16 9.03 -71.82
CA PRO A 244 15.90 10.25 -71.03
C PRO A 244 16.63 11.56 -71.49
N SER A 245 16.38 12.68 -70.78
CA SER A 245 17.29 13.84 -70.44
C SER A 245 17.53 14.99 -71.49
N PRO A 246 18.34 16.06 -71.20
CA PRO A 246 17.97 17.35 -70.56
C PRO A 246 18.43 18.59 -71.43
N PRO A 247 18.85 19.82 -70.98
CA PRO A 247 18.85 20.55 -69.69
C PRO A 247 18.47 22.09 -69.80
N SER A 248 19.00 22.94 -68.88
CA SER A 248 19.34 24.40 -68.97
C SER A 248 18.33 25.48 -68.47
N ASP A 249 18.70 26.64 -67.87
CA ASP A 249 19.90 27.11 -67.11
C ASP A 249 19.65 28.55 -66.48
N LYS A 250 20.54 29.04 -65.57
CA LYS A 250 20.81 30.46 -65.14
C LYS A 250 19.85 31.17 -64.14
N SER A 251 20.31 31.58 -62.95
CA SER A 251 20.96 32.88 -62.51
C SER A 251 19.95 34.02 -62.23
N SER A 252 20.08 34.99 -61.30
CA SER A 252 21.24 35.65 -60.64
C SER A 252 20.81 36.41 -59.34
N ASN A 253 21.77 37.00 -58.61
CA ASN A 253 21.62 37.88 -57.41
C ASN A 253 20.72 39.14 -57.68
N THR A 254 20.24 39.96 -56.73
CA THR A 254 20.84 40.46 -55.46
C THR A 254 19.79 41.13 -54.53
N SER A 255 20.04 41.17 -53.21
CA SER A 255 19.28 41.93 -52.19
C SER A 255 19.45 43.46 -52.27
N ILE A 256 18.58 44.24 -51.57
CA ILE A 256 18.95 45.35 -50.65
C ILE A 256 17.76 46.17 -50.06
N ILE A 257 16.53 46.12 -50.59
CA ILE A 257 15.41 47.02 -50.11
C ILE A 257 14.58 46.44 -48.94
N ILE A 258 14.61 45.13 -48.68
CA ILE A 258 13.66 44.44 -47.77
C ILE A 258 13.88 44.74 -46.27
N ILE A 259 15.09 45.11 -45.86
CA ILE A 259 15.52 45.06 -44.45
C ILE A 259 14.76 46.06 -43.54
N VAL A 260 14.44 47.27 -44.03
CA VAL A 260 13.80 48.32 -43.19
C VAL A 260 12.31 48.04 -42.95
N VAL A 261 11.62 47.48 -43.95
CA VAL A 261 10.20 47.09 -43.83
C VAL A 261 10.05 45.83 -42.97
N VAL A 262 10.96 44.86 -43.13
CA VAL A 262 10.95 43.66 -42.27
C VAL A 262 11.28 44.02 -40.82
N ALA A 263 12.28 44.87 -40.54
CA ALA A 263 12.62 45.22 -39.15
C ALA A 263 11.46 45.89 -38.39
N THR A 264 10.69 46.77 -39.04
CA THR A 264 9.54 47.46 -38.43
C THR A 264 8.37 46.51 -38.22
N ILE A 265 8.03 45.67 -39.20
CA ILE A 265 6.97 44.66 -39.07
C ILE A 265 7.35 43.58 -38.03
N SER A 266 8.61 43.11 -38.03
CA SER A 266 9.11 42.15 -37.05
C SER A 266 9.10 42.71 -35.62
N LEU A 267 9.40 43.99 -35.42
CA LEU A 267 9.32 44.61 -34.09
C LEU A 267 7.87 44.74 -33.61
N VAL A 268 6.94 45.14 -34.48
CA VAL A 268 5.50 45.19 -34.14
C VAL A 268 4.96 43.78 -33.84
N ILE A 269 5.34 42.76 -34.62
CA ILE A 269 4.98 41.37 -34.35
C ILE A 269 5.63 40.87 -33.06
N LEU A 270 6.90 41.19 -32.78
CA LEU A 270 7.56 40.81 -31.54
C LEU A 270 6.94 41.48 -30.31
N VAL A 271 6.55 42.75 -30.39
CA VAL A 271 5.84 43.44 -29.30
C VAL A 271 4.43 42.88 -29.13
N ALA A 272 3.70 42.61 -30.22
CA ALA A 272 2.39 41.97 -30.15
C ALA A 272 2.48 40.55 -29.58
N VAL A 273 3.46 39.75 -30.00
CA VAL A 273 3.74 38.41 -29.47
C VAL A 273 4.19 38.49 -28.01
N PHE A 274 5.01 39.47 -27.62
CA PHE A 274 5.43 39.65 -26.23
C PHE A 274 4.26 40.10 -25.34
N VAL A 275 3.37 40.97 -25.82
CA VAL A 275 2.13 41.33 -25.11
C VAL A 275 1.18 40.15 -25.03
N CYS A 276 1.00 39.37 -26.11
CA CYS A 276 0.21 38.14 -26.10
C CYS A 276 0.82 37.05 -25.20
N ILE A 277 2.14 36.95 -25.09
CA ILE A 277 2.85 36.04 -24.18
C ILE A 277 2.72 36.55 -22.74
N PHE A 278 2.89 37.84 -22.47
CA PHE A 278 2.75 38.42 -21.15
C PHE A 278 1.30 38.30 -20.64
N MET A 279 0.32 38.55 -21.51
CA MET A 279 -1.09 38.23 -21.24
C MET A 279 -1.32 36.73 -21.08
N ARG A 280 -0.75 35.84 -21.89
CA ARG A 280 -0.88 34.37 -21.71
C ARG A 280 -0.14 33.81 -20.49
N ILE A 281 0.89 34.47 -19.99
CA ILE A 281 1.61 34.08 -18.78
C ILE A 281 0.82 34.54 -17.56
N ASN A 282 0.40 35.81 -17.51
CA ASN A 282 -0.39 36.33 -16.39
C ASN A 282 -1.83 35.75 -16.36
N TRP A 283 -2.40 35.35 -17.50
CA TRP A 283 -3.68 34.64 -17.59
C TRP A 283 -3.55 33.12 -17.37
N LYS A 284 -2.35 32.59 -17.09
CA LYS A 284 -2.12 31.19 -16.69
C LYS A 284 -1.70 31.00 -15.23
N VAL A 285 -1.83 32.04 -14.41
CA VAL A 285 -1.58 31.96 -12.95
C VAL A 285 -2.81 31.47 -12.17
N GLU A 286 -4.00 31.44 -12.78
CA GLU A 286 -5.16 30.70 -12.25
C GLU A 286 -5.57 29.55 -13.18
N THR A 287 -5.83 28.39 -12.57
CA THR A 287 -6.34 27.13 -13.15
C THR A 287 -5.47 26.39 -14.18
N ARG A 288 -4.89 25.27 -13.73
CA ARG A 288 -4.58 24.08 -14.55
C ARG A 288 -4.89 22.80 -13.74
N PRO A 289 -5.69 21.84 -14.26
CA PRO A 289 -6.03 20.60 -13.55
C PRO A 289 -4.83 19.64 -13.42
N LEU A 290 -4.92 18.70 -12.47
CA LEU A 290 -4.00 17.56 -12.38
C LEU A 290 -4.50 16.38 -13.23
N GLU A 291 -3.82 16.07 -14.32
CA GLU A 291 -3.81 14.73 -14.89
C GLU A 291 -2.76 13.87 -14.16
N ASN A 292 -3.23 12.97 -13.29
CA ASN A 292 -2.56 11.71 -12.93
C ASN A 292 -3.47 10.87 -12.00
N VAL A 293 -4.48 10.26 -12.62
CA VAL A 293 -5.18 9.08 -12.08
C VAL A 293 -5.01 7.99 -13.14
N GLY A 294 -4.51 6.82 -12.75
CA GLY A 294 -4.24 5.74 -13.70
C GLY A 294 -5.52 5.24 -14.36
N GLU A 295 -5.47 5.03 -15.68
CA GLU A 295 -6.61 4.53 -16.44
C GLU A 295 -7.05 3.15 -15.96
N ILE A 296 -8.33 3.06 -15.59
CA ILE A 296 -9.12 1.84 -15.70
C ILE A 296 -9.85 1.94 -17.04
N SER A 297 -9.72 0.92 -17.87
CA SER A 297 -10.25 0.88 -19.23
C SER A 297 -11.77 1.06 -19.29
N THR A 298 -12.20 2.22 -19.78
CA THR A 298 -13.57 2.47 -20.25
C THR A 298 -13.55 3.33 -21.52
N THR A 299 -14.57 3.17 -22.37
CA THR A 299 -14.62 3.66 -23.75
C THR A 299 -14.63 5.19 -23.89
N THR A 300 -14.14 5.67 -25.04
CA THR A 300 -13.72 7.05 -25.33
C THR A 300 -14.77 8.16 -25.19
N ASP A 301 -16.04 7.84 -24.93
CA ASP A 301 -17.09 8.81 -24.61
C ASP A 301 -17.08 9.26 -23.13
N GLU A 302 -16.39 8.51 -22.25
CA GLU A 302 -16.61 8.57 -20.78
C GLU A 302 -15.78 9.59 -19.99
N ILE A 303 -14.82 10.28 -20.61
CA ILE A 303 -14.00 11.31 -19.93
C ILE A 303 -14.69 12.69 -19.96
N SER A 304 -15.50 12.95 -20.99
CA SER A 304 -16.15 14.25 -21.24
C SER A 304 -17.11 14.72 -20.15
N THR A 305 -17.69 13.79 -19.36
CA THR A 305 -18.68 14.11 -18.32
C THR A 305 -18.06 14.53 -16.99
N ALA A 306 -16.87 14.01 -16.64
CA ALA A 306 -16.22 14.34 -15.37
C ALA A 306 -15.61 15.76 -15.37
N GLU A 307 -15.02 16.18 -16.48
CA GLU A 307 -14.47 17.54 -16.63
C GLU A 307 -15.56 18.62 -16.53
N SER A 308 -16.81 18.30 -16.90
CA SER A 308 -17.95 19.22 -16.82
C SER A 308 -18.41 19.55 -15.38
N LEU A 309 -17.93 18.80 -14.38
CA LEU A 309 -18.34 18.90 -12.97
C LEU A 309 -17.30 19.62 -12.10
N GLN A 310 -16.21 20.16 -12.67
CA GLN A 310 -15.19 20.88 -11.90
C GLN A 310 -15.57 22.35 -11.68
N TYR A 311 -15.55 22.80 -10.42
CA TYR A 311 -15.71 24.19 -10.00
C TYR A 311 -14.36 24.76 -9.55
N SER A 312 -14.18 26.08 -9.66
CA SER A 312 -13.00 26.76 -9.12
C SER A 312 -13.10 26.95 -7.60
N PHE A 313 -11.97 26.96 -6.91
CA PHE A 313 -11.93 27.20 -5.47
C PHE A 313 -12.59 28.54 -5.09
N ALA A 314 -12.40 29.57 -5.92
CA ALA A 314 -12.99 30.90 -5.73
C ALA A 314 -14.53 30.88 -5.68
N ILE A 315 -15.20 30.10 -6.54
CA ILE A 315 -16.67 29.98 -6.54
C ILE A 315 -17.14 29.30 -5.26
N ILE A 316 -16.51 28.20 -4.86
CA ILE A 316 -16.90 27.45 -3.66
C ILE A 316 -16.63 28.29 -2.39
N ARG A 317 -15.47 28.94 -2.31
CA ARG A 317 -15.11 29.86 -1.21
C ARG A 317 -16.10 31.02 -1.08
N ALA A 318 -16.53 31.61 -2.19
CA ALA A 318 -17.57 32.65 -2.16
C ALA A 318 -18.92 32.08 -1.69
N ALA A 319 -19.31 30.91 -2.20
CA ALA A 319 -20.57 30.26 -1.85
C ALA A 319 -20.65 29.85 -0.37
N THR A 320 -19.55 29.43 0.26
CA THR A 320 -19.47 29.07 1.69
C THR A 320 -19.17 30.25 2.62
N ASN A 321 -19.07 31.48 2.10
CA ASN A 321 -18.61 32.67 2.82
C ASN A 321 -17.27 32.43 3.54
N ASP A 322 -16.25 32.08 2.75
CA ASP A 322 -14.89 31.72 3.17
C ASP A 322 -14.84 30.62 4.25
N PHE A 323 -15.67 29.58 4.06
CA PHE A 323 -15.80 28.45 4.99
C PHE A 323 -16.09 28.88 6.43
N SER A 324 -16.92 29.92 6.60
CA SER A 324 -17.31 30.44 7.92
C SER A 324 -17.88 29.34 8.82
N GLU A 325 -17.46 29.31 10.08
CA GLU A 325 -18.02 28.37 11.08
C GLU A 325 -19.53 28.52 11.26
N ASN A 326 -20.11 29.70 10.98
CA ASN A 326 -21.57 29.91 10.96
C ASN A 326 -22.30 29.09 9.88
N ASN A 327 -21.58 28.66 8.85
CA ASN A 327 -22.08 27.80 7.77
C ASN A 327 -21.72 26.33 7.98
N LYS A 328 -21.01 25.97 9.05
CA LYS A 328 -20.58 24.58 9.30
C LYS A 328 -21.77 23.70 9.68
N LEU A 329 -22.00 22.66 8.90
CA LEU A 329 -23.08 21.68 9.09
C LEU A 329 -22.67 20.53 10.00
N GLY A 330 -21.37 20.22 10.05
CA GLY A 330 -20.79 19.16 10.88
C GLY A 330 -19.33 18.91 10.55
N GLU A 331 -18.68 18.06 11.34
CA GLU A 331 -17.30 17.64 11.14
C GLU A 331 -17.16 16.18 11.53
N GLY A 332 -16.62 15.36 10.62
CA GLY A 332 -16.34 13.94 10.84
C GLY A 332 -14.85 13.64 10.70
N GLY A 333 -14.48 12.37 10.80
CA GLY A 333 -13.08 11.91 10.67
C GLY A 333 -12.41 12.22 9.33
N PHE A 334 -13.16 12.71 8.34
CA PHE A 334 -12.70 13.04 6.98
C PHE A 334 -12.68 14.56 6.71
N GLY A 335 -13.07 15.39 7.70
CA GLY A 335 -13.05 16.84 7.62
C GLY A 335 -14.43 17.52 7.78
N PRO A 336 -14.45 18.86 7.82
CA PRO A 336 -15.68 19.65 7.99
C PRO A 336 -16.53 19.74 6.72
N VAL A 337 -17.84 19.85 6.93
CA VAL A 337 -18.85 20.08 5.88
C VAL A 337 -19.51 21.44 6.11
N TYR A 338 -19.61 22.26 5.06
CA TYR A 338 -20.18 23.61 5.10
C TYR A 338 -21.40 23.73 4.19
N LYS A 339 -22.41 24.48 4.63
CA LYS A 339 -23.47 24.98 3.76
C LYS A 339 -22.91 26.07 2.86
N GLY A 340 -23.30 26.08 1.60
CA GLY A 340 -23.03 27.17 0.68
C GLY A 340 -24.26 27.54 -0.14
N LYS A 341 -24.18 28.70 -0.79
CA LYS A 341 -25.19 29.16 -1.75
C LYS A 341 -24.49 29.70 -3.00
N LEU A 342 -24.76 29.08 -4.14
CA LEU A 342 -24.24 29.51 -5.45
C LEU A 342 -24.89 30.83 -5.90
N GLN A 343 -24.29 31.49 -6.90
CA GLN A 343 -24.75 32.81 -7.38
C GLN A 343 -26.15 32.79 -8.02
N ASP A 344 -26.57 31.64 -8.56
CA ASP A 344 -27.92 31.36 -9.05
C ASP A 344 -28.95 31.13 -7.92
N GLY A 345 -28.48 31.12 -6.67
CA GLY A 345 -29.27 30.89 -5.46
C GLY A 345 -29.37 29.42 -5.04
N HIS A 346 -28.74 28.47 -5.74
CA HIS A 346 -28.80 27.05 -5.40
C HIS A 346 -28.06 26.75 -4.08
N GLU A 347 -28.70 26.05 -3.15
CA GLU A 347 -28.07 25.65 -1.89
C GLU A 347 -27.25 24.36 -2.07
N ILE A 348 -26.04 24.36 -1.54
CA ILE A 348 -25.06 23.27 -1.67
C ILE A 348 -24.49 22.87 -0.30
N ALA A 349 -24.00 21.64 -0.21
CA ALA A 349 -23.17 21.17 0.90
C ALA A 349 -21.74 20.91 0.39
N VAL A 350 -20.73 21.41 1.09
CA VAL A 350 -19.32 21.38 0.66
C VAL A 350 -18.50 20.64 1.71
N LYS A 351 -18.06 19.43 1.40
CA LYS A 351 -17.14 18.62 2.23
C LYS A 351 -15.70 19.03 1.89
N ARG A 352 -14.95 19.54 2.87
CA ARG A 352 -13.54 19.93 2.74
C ARG A 352 -12.67 18.87 3.40
N LEU A 353 -11.94 18.11 2.59
CA LEU A 353 -11.13 16.99 3.08
C LEU A 353 -9.79 17.49 3.65
N SER A 354 -9.33 16.90 4.76
CA SER A 354 -8.06 17.28 5.39
C SER A 354 -6.84 16.83 4.59
N ASN A 355 -5.81 17.67 4.54
CA ASN A 355 -4.50 17.39 3.94
C ASN A 355 -3.57 16.57 4.83
N ASP A 356 -3.85 16.47 6.13
CA ASP A 356 -2.90 15.93 7.11
C ASP A 356 -2.82 14.39 7.11
N SER A 357 -3.58 13.75 6.22
CA SER A 357 -3.60 12.30 6.04
C SER A 357 -3.48 11.91 4.56
N GLY A 358 -2.69 10.87 4.27
CA GLY A 358 -2.70 10.22 2.95
C GLY A 358 -4.02 9.49 2.63
N GLN A 359 -5.03 9.63 3.48
CA GLN A 359 -6.34 9.02 3.37
C GLN A 359 -7.32 9.94 2.61
N GLY A 360 -7.34 11.25 2.88
CA GLY A 360 -8.24 12.20 2.22
C GLY A 360 -8.09 12.26 0.70
N GLU A 361 -6.86 12.16 0.17
CA GLU A 361 -6.59 12.09 -1.28
C GLU A 361 -7.17 10.81 -1.92
N GLN A 362 -7.19 9.69 -1.19
CA GLN A 362 -7.75 8.43 -1.69
C GLN A 362 -9.29 8.41 -1.61
N GLU A 363 -9.86 9.03 -0.58
CA GLU A 363 -11.31 9.21 -0.43
C GLU A 363 -11.87 10.18 -1.47
N PHE A 364 -11.17 11.29 -1.74
CA PHE A 364 -11.50 12.22 -2.82
C PHE A 364 -11.61 11.49 -4.18
N LYS A 365 -10.61 10.67 -4.52
CA LYS A 365 -10.61 9.89 -5.77
C LYS A 365 -11.75 8.87 -5.83
N ASN A 366 -12.08 8.21 -4.72
CA ASN A 366 -13.22 7.28 -4.67
C ASN A 366 -14.55 8.03 -4.85
N GLU A 367 -14.79 9.12 -4.11
CA GLU A 367 -16.04 9.89 -4.18
C GLU A 367 -16.24 10.51 -5.57
N VAL A 368 -15.21 11.12 -6.19
CA VAL A 368 -15.33 11.66 -7.55
C VAL A 368 -15.59 10.57 -8.59
N LEU A 369 -14.81 9.48 -8.57
CA LEU A 369 -14.92 8.40 -9.57
C LEU A 369 -16.27 7.66 -9.49
N LEU A 370 -16.80 7.48 -8.28
CA LEU A 370 -18.06 6.79 -8.04
C LEU A 370 -19.27 7.71 -8.26
N LEU A 371 -19.32 8.86 -7.58
CA LEU A 371 -20.57 9.63 -7.45
C LEU A 371 -20.88 10.48 -8.68
N ALA A 372 -19.90 10.78 -9.53
CA ALA A 372 -20.15 11.37 -10.84
C ALA A 372 -21.02 10.47 -11.75
N ARG A 373 -21.12 9.17 -11.44
CA ARG A 373 -21.84 8.15 -12.22
C ARG A 373 -23.10 7.60 -11.54
N LEU A 374 -23.45 8.08 -10.33
CA LEU A 374 -24.57 7.57 -9.53
C LEU A 374 -25.70 8.59 -9.46
N GLN A 375 -26.89 8.22 -9.95
CA GLN A 375 -28.08 9.05 -9.87
C GLN A 375 -29.29 8.21 -9.42
N HIS A 376 -29.61 8.28 -8.13
CA HIS A 376 -30.76 7.59 -7.57
C HIS A 376 -31.40 8.41 -6.45
N ARG A 377 -32.73 8.31 -6.29
CA ARG A 377 -33.53 9.13 -5.35
C ARG A 377 -33.13 8.95 -3.88
N ASN A 378 -32.51 7.82 -3.54
CA ASN A 378 -32.08 7.46 -2.20
C ASN A 378 -30.55 7.51 -2.01
N LEU A 379 -29.81 8.16 -2.91
CA LEU A 379 -28.39 8.51 -2.70
C LEU A 379 -28.24 10.04 -2.74
N VAL A 380 -27.22 10.58 -2.06
CA VAL A 380 -26.87 12.00 -2.16
C VAL A 380 -26.13 12.26 -3.48
N ARG A 381 -26.63 13.20 -4.28
CA ARG A 381 -26.04 13.57 -5.57
C ARG A 381 -24.81 14.47 -5.40
N LEU A 382 -23.68 14.03 -5.94
CA LEU A 382 -22.52 14.90 -6.20
C LEU A 382 -22.90 15.89 -7.31
N LEU A 383 -22.72 17.18 -7.03
CA LEU A 383 -22.95 18.29 -7.97
C LEU A 383 -21.67 18.75 -8.67
N GLY A 384 -20.52 18.50 -8.03
CA GLY A 384 -19.21 18.84 -8.57
C GLY A 384 -18.08 18.68 -7.55
N PHE A 385 -16.87 19.02 -7.97
CA PHE A 385 -15.69 19.02 -7.12
C PHE A 385 -14.77 20.20 -7.43
N SER A 386 -13.87 20.55 -6.51
CA SER A 386 -12.76 21.47 -6.76
C SER A 386 -11.45 20.83 -6.33
N LEU A 387 -10.47 20.95 -7.21
CA LEU A 387 -9.11 20.42 -7.08
C LEU A 387 -8.13 21.55 -7.40
N GLU A 388 -7.66 22.25 -6.38
CA GLU A 388 -6.80 23.43 -6.54
C GLU A 388 -5.71 23.47 -5.47
N GLY A 389 -4.44 23.32 -5.87
CA GLY A 389 -3.32 23.17 -4.94
C GLY A 389 -3.50 21.99 -3.99
N SER A 390 -3.52 22.27 -2.69
CA SER A 390 -3.81 21.30 -1.63
C SER A 390 -5.30 21.15 -1.31
N GLU A 391 -6.19 21.98 -1.85
CA GLU A 391 -7.61 21.90 -1.54
C GLU A 391 -8.28 20.70 -2.25
N ARG A 392 -9.14 20.01 -1.52
CA ARG A 392 -9.93 18.84 -1.96
C ARG A 392 -11.36 19.05 -1.49
N LEU A 393 -12.20 19.59 -2.37
CA LEU A 393 -13.57 19.96 -2.05
C LEU A 393 -14.55 19.14 -2.87
N LEU A 394 -15.55 18.57 -2.21
CA LEU A 394 -16.64 17.83 -2.84
C LEU A 394 -17.95 18.58 -2.58
N MET A 395 -18.68 18.87 -3.65
CA MET A 395 -19.90 19.67 -3.63
C MET A 395 -21.11 18.77 -3.88
N TYR A 396 -22.01 18.75 -2.90
CA TYR A 396 -23.20 17.92 -2.83
C TYR A 396 -24.47 18.77 -2.87
N GLU A 397 -25.60 18.15 -3.21
CA GLU A 397 -26.91 18.75 -2.96
C GLU A 397 -27.09 19.03 -1.45
N PHE A 398 -27.64 20.19 -1.10
CA PHE A 398 -27.97 20.47 0.29
C PHE A 398 -29.22 19.68 0.72
N VAL A 399 -29.09 18.84 1.74
CA VAL A 399 -30.14 17.98 2.28
C VAL A 399 -30.61 18.55 3.63
N GLN A 400 -31.88 18.95 3.71
CA GLN A 400 -32.35 19.94 4.70
C GLN A 400 -32.43 19.41 6.13
N ASN A 401 -32.84 18.16 6.33
CA ASN A 401 -33.08 17.58 7.66
C ASN A 401 -31.87 16.77 8.18
N ALA A 402 -30.65 17.19 7.83
CA ALA A 402 -29.39 16.64 8.35
C ALA A 402 -29.31 15.09 8.28
N SER A 403 -28.56 14.47 9.20
CA SER A 403 -28.36 13.01 9.30
C SER A 403 -29.33 12.35 10.28
N LEU A 404 -29.68 11.09 10.00
CA LEU A 404 -30.68 10.30 10.72
C LEU A 404 -30.36 10.10 12.19
N ASP A 405 -29.08 9.96 12.54
CA ASP A 405 -28.60 9.84 13.93
C ASP A 405 -29.00 11.03 14.81
N GLN A 406 -29.04 12.24 14.23
CA GLN A 406 -29.52 13.45 14.92
C GLN A 406 -31.02 13.42 15.22
N PHE A 407 -31.79 12.49 14.64
CA PHE A 407 -33.21 12.31 14.91
C PHE A 407 -33.47 11.09 15.79
N ILE A 408 -32.93 9.93 15.46
CA ILE A 408 -33.26 8.69 16.20
C ILE A 408 -32.63 8.64 17.59
N PHE A 409 -31.51 9.34 17.84
CA PHE A 409 -30.87 9.35 19.15
C PHE A 409 -31.28 10.54 20.03
N ASP A 410 -31.60 11.69 19.45
CA ASP A 410 -32.12 12.88 20.17
C ASP A 410 -33.53 12.61 20.73
N PRO A 411 -33.77 12.65 22.06
CA PRO A 411 -35.07 12.30 22.64
C PRO A 411 -36.24 13.17 22.19
N VAL A 412 -35.98 14.43 21.80
CA VAL A 412 -37.01 15.37 21.36
C VAL A 412 -37.33 15.14 19.88
N LYS A 413 -36.31 15.12 19.01
CA LYS A 413 -36.49 14.92 17.56
C LYS A 413 -36.99 13.52 17.22
N ARG A 414 -36.65 12.50 18.01
CA ARG A 414 -37.13 11.11 17.89
C ARG A 414 -38.65 11.01 17.86
N SER A 415 -39.35 11.86 18.63
CA SER A 415 -40.81 11.92 18.65
C SER A 415 -41.43 12.40 17.32
N SER A 416 -40.66 13.09 16.46
CA SER A 416 -41.10 13.51 15.12
C SER A 416 -40.98 12.41 14.06
N LEU A 417 -40.37 11.27 14.41
CA LEU A 417 -40.25 10.07 13.58
C LEU A 417 -41.26 9.00 14.03
N ASP A 418 -42.50 9.17 13.58
CA ASP A 418 -43.52 8.12 13.63
C ASP A 418 -43.10 6.85 12.86
N TRP A 419 -43.87 5.76 13.03
CA TRP A 419 -43.54 4.49 12.39
C TRP A 419 -43.55 4.57 10.85
N GLU A 420 -44.48 5.31 10.25
CA GLU A 420 -44.56 5.43 8.80
C GLU A 420 -43.28 6.07 8.23
N ARG A 421 -42.79 7.14 8.86
CA ARG A 421 -41.53 7.80 8.51
C ARG A 421 -40.33 6.86 8.71
N ARG A 422 -40.24 6.16 9.84
CA ARG A 422 -39.13 5.22 10.10
C ARG A 422 -39.11 4.05 9.11
N TYR A 423 -40.26 3.48 8.81
CA TYR A 423 -40.41 2.42 7.79
C TYR A 423 -40.05 2.93 6.39
N LYS A 424 -40.50 4.13 6.02
CA LYS A 424 -40.14 4.82 4.76
C LYS A 424 -38.63 5.07 4.65
N ILE A 425 -37.97 5.42 5.75
CA ILE A 425 -36.52 5.58 5.84
C ILE A 425 -35.82 4.22 5.63
N ILE A 426 -36.20 3.18 6.37
CA ILE A 426 -35.67 1.80 6.22
C ILE A 426 -35.77 1.33 4.77
N HIS A 427 -36.96 1.46 4.17
CA HIS A 427 -37.22 1.05 2.80
C HIS A 427 -36.48 1.92 1.76
N GLY A 428 -36.26 3.21 2.06
CA GLY A 428 -35.43 4.11 1.25
C GLY A 428 -33.95 3.71 1.25
N VAL A 429 -33.37 3.40 2.41
CA VAL A 429 -31.99 2.89 2.51
C VAL A 429 -31.87 1.54 1.81
N ALA A 430 -32.84 0.63 1.98
CA ALA A 430 -32.82 -0.67 1.31
C ALA A 430 -32.80 -0.53 -0.23
N LYS A 431 -33.57 0.40 -0.79
CA LYS A 431 -33.55 0.74 -2.22
C LYS A 431 -32.25 1.42 -2.65
N GLY A 432 -31.65 2.25 -1.80
CA GLY A 432 -30.34 2.85 -2.05
C GLY A 432 -29.23 1.80 -2.20
N LEU A 433 -29.19 0.82 -1.29
CA LEU A 433 -28.21 -0.28 -1.34
C LEU A 433 -28.49 -1.25 -2.49
N LEU A 434 -29.76 -1.61 -2.75
CA LEU A 434 -30.13 -2.42 -3.91
C LEU A 434 -29.61 -1.79 -5.22
N TYR A 435 -29.76 -0.48 -5.37
CA TYR A 435 -29.21 0.23 -6.53
C TYR A 435 -27.68 0.11 -6.60
N LEU A 436 -26.95 0.26 -5.49
CA LEU A 436 -25.49 0.12 -5.47
C LEU A 436 -25.01 -1.32 -5.73
N HIS A 437 -25.78 -2.33 -5.33
CA HIS A 437 -25.38 -3.74 -5.42
C HIS A 437 -25.80 -4.42 -6.73
N GLU A 438 -26.96 -4.05 -7.30
CA GLU A 438 -27.60 -4.80 -8.39
C GLU A 438 -28.07 -3.90 -9.56
N ASP A 439 -28.71 -2.75 -9.32
CA ASP A 439 -29.33 -1.94 -10.41
C ASP A 439 -28.40 -0.89 -11.06
N SER A 440 -27.26 -0.57 -10.46
CA SER A 440 -26.31 0.41 -11.01
C SER A 440 -25.33 -0.23 -12.00
N ARG A 441 -24.81 0.57 -12.94
CA ARG A 441 -23.91 0.10 -14.02
C ARG A 441 -22.64 -0.60 -13.49
N LEU A 442 -22.23 -0.29 -12.26
CA LEU A 442 -21.05 -0.82 -11.60
C LEU A 442 -21.47 -1.32 -10.22
N LYS A 443 -21.07 -2.55 -9.85
CA LYS A 443 -21.35 -3.11 -8.52
C LYS A 443 -20.48 -2.39 -7.48
N ILE A 444 -21.09 -1.76 -6.48
CA ILE A 444 -20.42 -0.89 -5.51
C ILE A 444 -20.72 -1.33 -4.08
N ILE A 445 -19.68 -1.57 -3.28
CA ILE A 445 -19.80 -1.89 -1.85
C ILE A 445 -19.50 -0.63 -1.04
N HIS A 446 -20.39 -0.22 -0.14
CA HIS A 446 -20.31 1.04 0.61
C HIS A 446 -19.30 0.99 1.77
N ARG A 447 -19.28 -0.10 2.53
CA ARG A 447 -18.35 -0.43 3.64
C ARG A 447 -18.39 0.45 4.89
N ASP A 448 -19.01 1.64 4.84
CA ASP A 448 -19.25 2.49 6.02
C ASP A 448 -20.71 2.99 6.11
N LEU A 449 -21.68 2.08 5.97
CA LEU A 449 -23.10 2.39 6.19
C LEU A 449 -23.41 2.47 7.70
N LYS A 450 -23.98 3.61 8.13
CA LYS A 450 -24.37 3.89 9.52
C LYS A 450 -25.43 5.00 9.58
N ALA A 451 -26.07 5.21 10.73
CA ALA A 451 -27.11 6.23 10.88
C ALA A 451 -26.62 7.66 10.54
N GLY A 452 -25.36 8.00 10.88
CA GLY A 452 -24.76 9.29 10.51
C GLY A 452 -24.54 9.51 9.00
N ASN A 453 -24.49 8.43 8.22
CA ASN A 453 -24.29 8.46 6.76
C ASN A 453 -25.61 8.33 5.97
N VAL A 454 -26.75 8.47 6.65
CA VAL A 454 -28.09 8.56 6.03
C VAL A 454 -28.64 9.95 6.27
N LEU A 455 -28.74 10.77 5.23
CA LEU A 455 -29.33 12.11 5.29
C LEU A 455 -30.84 12.07 5.01
N LEU A 456 -31.57 13.07 5.50
CA LEU A 456 -33.03 13.17 5.36
C LEU A 456 -33.42 14.43 4.57
N ASP A 457 -34.17 14.25 3.48
CA ASP A 457 -34.71 15.37 2.72
C ASP A 457 -35.90 16.05 3.44
N VAL A 458 -36.38 17.16 2.88
CA VAL A 458 -37.57 17.91 3.36
C VAL A 458 -38.81 17.04 3.60
N ASN A 459 -38.96 15.91 2.92
CA ASN A 459 -40.07 14.96 3.03
C ASN A 459 -39.73 13.71 3.87
N MET A 460 -38.65 13.78 4.66
CA MET A 460 -38.09 12.69 5.47
C MET A 460 -37.74 11.43 4.65
N ASN A 461 -37.37 11.59 3.37
CA ASN A 461 -36.83 10.48 2.57
C ASN A 461 -35.33 10.30 2.89
N ALA A 462 -34.92 9.04 3.05
CA ALA A 462 -33.52 8.68 3.25
C ALA A 462 -32.67 8.84 1.98
N LYS A 463 -31.48 9.45 2.10
CA LYS A 463 -30.41 9.49 1.11
C LYS A 463 -29.09 9.02 1.71
N ILE A 464 -28.48 7.98 1.14
CA ILE A 464 -27.17 7.46 1.57
C ILE A 464 -26.06 8.42 1.11
N ALA A 465 -25.11 8.70 1.99
CA ALA A 465 -23.98 9.61 1.80
C ALA A 465 -22.64 8.97 2.22
N ASP A 466 -21.53 9.69 1.97
CA ASP A 466 -20.18 9.37 2.45
C ASP A 466 -19.53 8.10 1.84
N PHE A 467 -19.21 8.17 0.54
CA PHE A 467 -18.68 7.06 -0.25
C PHE A 467 -17.14 6.96 -0.26
N GLY A 468 -16.42 7.71 0.58
CA GLY A 468 -14.94 7.72 0.60
C GLY A 468 -14.31 6.33 0.77
N MET A 469 -15.01 5.43 1.47
CA MET A 469 -14.60 4.04 1.71
C MET A 469 -15.04 3.02 0.66
N ALA A 470 -15.93 3.43 -0.26
CA ALA A 470 -16.60 2.51 -1.17
C ALA A 470 -15.65 1.88 -2.20
N ARG A 471 -16.04 0.73 -2.74
CA ARG A 471 -15.22 -0.06 -3.68
C ARG A 471 -16.05 -0.58 -4.86
N LEU A 472 -15.46 -0.49 -6.04
CA LEU A 472 -15.95 -1.09 -7.28
C LEU A 472 -15.61 -2.58 -7.29
N PHE A 473 -16.58 -3.42 -7.64
CA PHE A 473 -16.38 -4.78 -8.10
C PHE A 473 -16.66 -4.85 -9.60
N THR A 474 -15.88 -5.65 -10.31
CA THR A 474 -16.25 -6.14 -11.63
C THR A 474 -17.52 -7.02 -11.55
N LEU A 475 -18.20 -7.23 -12.67
CA LEU A 475 -19.47 -7.96 -12.69
C LEU A 475 -19.32 -9.40 -12.17
N GLU A 476 -18.17 -10.03 -12.40
CA GLU A 476 -17.83 -11.39 -11.99
C GLU A 476 -17.36 -11.50 -10.52
N GLU A 477 -16.88 -10.42 -9.90
CA GLU A 477 -16.44 -10.43 -8.51
C GLU A 477 -17.61 -10.50 -7.52
N THR A 478 -17.52 -11.43 -6.58
CA THR A 478 -18.51 -11.67 -5.52
C THR A 478 -18.01 -11.27 -4.12
N GLN A 479 -16.69 -11.25 -3.93
CA GLN A 479 -16.02 -10.93 -2.66
C GLN A 479 -14.65 -10.28 -2.95
N GLY A 480 -14.27 -9.30 -2.13
CA GLY A 480 -12.97 -8.64 -2.15
C GLY A 480 -12.28 -8.73 -0.78
N ASN A 481 -10.95 -8.67 -0.77
CA ASN A 481 -10.14 -8.77 0.45
C ASN A 481 -9.28 -7.50 0.63
N THR A 482 -9.07 -7.04 1.86
CA THR A 482 -8.22 -5.88 2.16
C THR A 482 -7.48 -6.02 3.49
N SER A 483 -6.19 -5.68 3.51
CA SER A 483 -5.41 -5.56 4.75
C SER A 483 -5.69 -4.26 5.51
N ARG A 484 -6.34 -3.28 4.87
CA ARG A 484 -6.74 -2.00 5.49
C ARG A 484 -8.23 -2.06 5.83
N ILE A 485 -8.52 -2.46 7.06
CA ILE A 485 -9.87 -2.45 7.65
C ILE A 485 -10.23 -0.99 7.97
N VAL A 486 -11.37 -0.52 7.44
CA VAL A 486 -11.87 0.85 7.52
C VAL A 486 -13.40 0.82 7.54
N GLY A 487 -14.00 1.69 8.35
CA GLY A 487 -15.43 1.71 8.60
C GLY A 487 -15.72 1.83 10.09
N THR A 488 -16.99 2.01 10.43
CA THR A 488 -17.42 2.32 11.80
C THR A 488 -17.63 1.05 12.62
N TYR A 489 -16.94 0.96 13.76
CA TYR A 489 -17.08 -0.15 14.71
C TYR A 489 -18.54 -0.30 15.16
N GLY A 490 -18.99 -1.55 15.36
CA GLY A 490 -20.40 -1.90 15.61
C GLY A 490 -21.22 -2.12 14.33
N TYR A 491 -20.91 -1.45 13.22
CA TYR A 491 -21.59 -1.67 11.92
C TYR A 491 -20.83 -2.62 10.99
N MET A 492 -19.52 -2.82 11.21
CA MET A 492 -18.69 -3.71 10.39
C MET A 492 -19.07 -5.18 10.61
N ALA A 493 -19.27 -5.91 9.50
CA ALA A 493 -19.51 -7.34 9.51
C ALA A 493 -18.32 -8.12 10.09
N PRO A 494 -18.53 -9.29 10.73
CA PRO A 494 -17.47 -10.05 11.40
C PRO A 494 -16.37 -10.51 10.46
N GLU A 495 -16.71 -11.05 9.29
CA GLU A 495 -15.73 -11.48 8.28
C GLU A 495 -14.87 -10.31 7.79
N TYR A 496 -15.45 -9.11 7.79
CA TYR A 496 -14.76 -7.89 7.41
C TYR A 496 -13.85 -7.36 8.53
N ALA A 497 -14.33 -7.34 9.76
CA ALA A 497 -13.59 -6.87 10.93
C ALA A 497 -12.47 -7.84 11.39
N LEU A 498 -12.62 -9.15 11.15
CA LEU A 498 -11.68 -10.19 11.57
C LEU A 498 -10.70 -10.59 10.47
N HIS A 499 -11.15 -10.62 9.21
CA HIS A 499 -10.39 -11.17 8.08
C HIS A 499 -10.22 -10.19 6.91
N GLY A 500 -10.76 -8.96 7.00
CA GLY A 500 -10.67 -7.97 5.92
C GLY A 500 -11.46 -8.34 4.66
N GLN A 501 -12.37 -9.33 4.75
CA GLN A 501 -13.19 -9.81 3.64
C GLN A 501 -14.46 -8.97 3.53
N PHE A 502 -14.74 -8.37 2.37
CA PHE A 502 -15.94 -7.55 2.16
C PHE A 502 -16.68 -7.96 0.90
N SER A 503 -18.01 -7.83 0.94
CA SER A 503 -18.91 -8.13 -0.16
C SER A 503 -20.21 -7.34 -0.01
N VAL A 504 -21.17 -7.51 -0.94
CA VAL A 504 -22.55 -7.01 -0.79
C VAL A 504 -23.19 -7.46 0.53
N LYS A 505 -22.85 -8.66 1.04
CA LYS A 505 -23.36 -9.21 2.31
C LYS A 505 -22.76 -8.53 3.56
N SER A 506 -21.67 -7.79 3.41
CA SER A 506 -21.07 -7.01 4.51
C SER A 506 -21.83 -5.68 4.69
N ASP A 507 -22.27 -5.04 3.59
CA ASP A 507 -23.21 -3.90 3.65
C ASP A 507 -24.60 -4.33 4.17
N VAL A 508 -25.08 -5.53 3.80
CA VAL A 508 -26.33 -6.11 4.36
C VAL A 508 -26.25 -6.21 5.88
N PHE A 509 -25.12 -6.64 6.44
CA PHE A 509 -24.91 -6.69 7.89
C PHE A 509 -25.06 -5.28 8.50
N SER A 510 -24.37 -4.27 7.95
CA SER A 510 -24.47 -2.88 8.41
C SER A 510 -25.90 -2.33 8.31
N PHE A 511 -26.65 -2.72 7.27
CA PHE A 511 -28.07 -2.39 7.13
C PHE A 511 -28.93 -3.02 8.24
N GLY A 512 -28.67 -4.29 8.59
CA GLY A 512 -29.35 -4.97 9.69
C GLY A 512 -29.16 -4.27 11.03
N VAL A 513 -27.93 -3.86 11.35
CA VAL A 513 -27.61 -3.03 12.53
C VAL A 513 -28.42 -1.73 12.51
N LEU A 514 -28.41 -1.01 11.38
CA LEU A 514 -29.12 0.25 11.21
C LEU A 514 -30.65 0.10 11.38
N VAL A 515 -31.26 -0.98 10.89
CA VAL A 515 -32.69 -1.27 11.11
C VAL A 515 -33.01 -1.41 12.60
N LEU A 516 -32.15 -2.11 13.36
CA LEU A 516 -32.33 -2.28 14.80
C LEU A 516 -32.18 -0.95 15.55
N GLU A 517 -31.24 -0.08 15.19
CA GLU A 517 -31.13 1.26 15.76
C GLU A 517 -32.37 2.13 15.46
N ILE A 518 -32.90 2.08 14.22
CA ILE A 518 -34.10 2.85 13.84
C ILE A 518 -35.33 2.40 14.65
N VAL A 519 -35.52 1.09 14.86
CA VAL A 519 -36.69 0.55 15.56
C VAL A 519 -36.61 0.73 17.08
N THR A 520 -35.42 0.60 17.66
CA THR A 520 -35.21 0.73 19.12
C THR A 520 -35.00 2.19 19.57
N GLY A 521 -34.48 3.06 18.69
CA GLY A 521 -33.98 4.37 19.06
C GLY A 521 -32.73 4.31 19.97
N CYS A 522 -32.10 3.14 20.08
CA CYS A 522 -30.90 2.92 20.88
C CYS A 522 -29.68 2.92 19.96
N LYS A 523 -28.61 3.60 20.39
CA LYS A 523 -27.32 3.59 19.69
C LYS A 523 -26.60 2.29 20.03
N ASN A 524 -25.92 1.70 19.06
CA ASN A 524 -25.29 0.38 19.18
C ASN A 524 -24.39 0.23 20.43
N HIS A 525 -23.71 1.30 20.86
CA HIS A 525 -22.81 1.32 22.02
C HIS A 525 -23.45 1.81 23.34
N THR A 526 -24.78 1.86 23.48
CA THR A 526 -25.40 2.43 24.70
C THR A 526 -26.72 1.79 25.10
N PHE A 527 -26.65 0.77 25.97
CA PHE A 527 -27.78 0.36 26.80
C PHE A 527 -27.52 0.74 28.27
N GLN A 528 -28.26 1.72 28.78
CA GLN A 528 -28.33 2.02 30.21
C GLN A 528 -29.51 1.28 30.82
N ASN A 529 -29.25 0.16 31.52
CA ASN A 529 -30.22 -0.39 32.47
C ASN A 529 -29.58 -1.16 33.64
N GLY A 530 -28.71 -0.48 34.39
CA GLY A 530 -28.32 -0.84 35.76
C GLY A 530 -27.39 -2.04 35.98
N MET A 531 -27.43 -3.08 35.14
CA MET A 531 -26.54 -4.25 35.21
C MET A 531 -26.28 -4.82 33.81
N MET A 532 -25.02 -5.16 33.52
CA MET A 532 -24.48 -5.60 32.21
C MET A 532 -24.53 -4.58 31.08
N VAL A 533 -23.35 -4.33 30.49
CA VAL A 533 -23.23 -3.79 29.12
C VAL A 533 -23.52 -4.94 28.16
N GLU A 534 -24.71 -4.93 27.57
CA GLU A 534 -25.07 -5.85 26.50
C GLU A 534 -25.16 -5.07 25.17
N ASP A 535 -24.44 -5.57 24.17
CA ASP A 535 -24.46 -5.04 22.80
C ASP A 535 -25.87 -5.14 22.19
N LEU A 536 -26.24 -4.17 21.34
CA LEU A 536 -27.59 -4.06 20.79
C LEU A 536 -28.03 -5.33 20.05
N LEU A 537 -27.11 -6.00 19.34
CA LEU A 537 -27.40 -7.24 18.61
C LEU A 537 -27.66 -8.41 19.56
N SER A 538 -26.89 -8.49 20.65
CA SER A 538 -27.09 -9.50 21.70
C SER A 538 -28.42 -9.30 22.42
N HIS A 539 -28.76 -8.06 22.77
CA HIS A 539 -30.02 -7.73 23.43
C HIS A 539 -31.22 -8.03 22.50
N ALA A 540 -31.15 -7.59 21.24
CA ALA A 540 -32.19 -7.87 20.25
C ALA A 540 -32.37 -9.37 20.00
N TRP A 541 -31.29 -10.15 19.92
CA TRP A 541 -31.36 -11.60 19.76
C TRP A 541 -31.95 -12.31 20.98
N LYS A 542 -31.57 -11.94 22.21
CA LYS A 542 -32.20 -12.49 23.42
C LYS A 542 -33.70 -12.19 23.43
N SER A 543 -34.08 -10.93 23.19
CA SER A 543 -35.50 -10.54 23.14
C SER A 543 -36.27 -11.24 22.01
N TRP A 544 -35.62 -11.52 20.88
CA TRP A 544 -36.19 -12.29 19.78
C TRP A 544 -36.40 -13.77 20.16
N ARG A 545 -35.37 -14.43 20.68
CA ARG A 545 -35.41 -15.83 21.12
C ARG A 545 -36.39 -16.07 22.27
N ASP A 546 -36.43 -15.16 23.23
CA ASP A 546 -37.23 -15.27 24.45
C ASP A 546 -38.67 -14.74 24.26
N GLY A 547 -39.05 -14.35 23.03
CA GLY A 547 -40.41 -13.91 22.68
C GLY A 547 -40.80 -12.52 23.20
N THR A 548 -39.84 -11.72 23.66
CA THR A 548 -40.05 -10.42 24.33
C THR A 548 -39.79 -9.20 23.45
N ILE A 549 -39.63 -9.36 22.12
CA ILE A 549 -39.33 -8.30 21.12
C ILE A 549 -40.07 -6.98 21.35
N SER A 550 -41.34 -7.02 21.76
CA SER A 550 -42.13 -5.80 22.03
C SER A 550 -41.54 -4.89 23.12
N SER A 551 -40.63 -5.39 23.97
CA SER A 551 -39.95 -4.58 25.00
C SER A 551 -38.89 -3.65 24.41
N ILE A 552 -38.19 -4.06 23.34
CA ILE A 552 -37.09 -3.28 22.73
C ILE A 552 -37.57 -2.19 21.77
N ILE A 553 -38.83 -2.25 21.34
CA ILE A 553 -39.42 -1.24 20.44
C ILE A 553 -39.48 0.11 21.15
N ASP A 554 -38.99 1.15 20.48
CA ASP A 554 -39.02 2.54 20.95
C ASP A 554 -40.42 2.90 21.48
N PRO A 555 -40.55 3.38 22.75
CA PRO A 555 -41.84 3.75 23.32
C PRO A 555 -42.66 4.74 22.48
N THR A 556 -41.99 5.60 21.70
CA THR A 556 -42.64 6.59 20.82
C THR A 556 -43.36 5.97 19.60
N LEU A 557 -43.21 4.66 19.36
CA LEU A 557 -43.82 3.94 18.24
C LEU A 557 -45.05 3.09 18.63
N ARG A 558 -45.48 3.12 19.90
CA ARG A 558 -46.43 2.13 20.45
C ARG A 558 -47.92 2.46 20.24
N ASP A 559 -48.26 3.62 19.69
CA ASP A 559 -49.65 4.13 19.61
C ASP A 559 -50.51 3.54 18.46
N GLY A 560 -50.05 2.48 17.76
CA GLY A 560 -50.78 1.85 16.66
C GLY A 560 -50.72 0.33 16.67
N SER A 561 -51.86 -0.34 16.88
CA SER A 561 -51.95 -1.81 16.93
C SER A 561 -51.59 -2.51 15.61
N ASN A 562 -51.90 -1.88 14.46
CA ASN A 562 -51.50 -2.39 13.14
C ASN A 562 -49.98 -2.25 12.92
N SER A 563 -49.37 -1.17 13.40
CA SER A 563 -47.93 -0.88 13.24
C SER A 563 -47.05 -1.91 13.95
N LEU A 564 -47.48 -2.45 15.10
CA LEU A 564 -46.68 -3.39 15.90
C LEU A 564 -46.27 -4.64 15.10
N ARG A 565 -47.14 -5.17 14.23
CA ARG A 565 -46.83 -6.32 13.39
C ARG A 565 -45.72 -6.01 12.39
N ASP A 566 -45.77 -4.83 11.79
CA ASP A 566 -44.80 -4.39 10.79
C ASP A 566 -43.45 -4.04 11.42
N ILE A 567 -43.47 -3.48 12.64
CA ILE A 567 -42.27 -3.25 13.45
C ILE A 567 -41.57 -4.58 13.78
N ILE A 568 -42.31 -5.57 14.29
CA ILE A 568 -41.75 -6.90 14.59
C ILE A 568 -41.21 -7.56 13.31
N ARG A 569 -41.90 -7.40 12.16
CA ARG A 569 -41.40 -7.89 10.86
C ARG A 569 -40.08 -7.21 10.47
N CYS A 570 -39.94 -5.90 10.68
CA CYS A 570 -38.70 -5.18 10.41
C CYS A 570 -37.55 -5.61 11.32
N ILE A 571 -37.80 -5.83 12.62
CA ILE A 571 -36.80 -6.40 13.54
C ILE A 571 -36.35 -7.79 13.04
N HIS A 572 -37.30 -8.65 12.65
CA HIS A 572 -37.00 -9.98 12.12
C HIS A 572 -36.15 -9.93 10.84
N ILE A 573 -36.44 -9.01 9.92
CA ILE A 573 -35.62 -8.76 8.73
C ILE A 573 -34.22 -8.25 9.12
N GLY A 574 -34.13 -7.35 10.11
CA GLY A 574 -32.86 -6.91 10.69
C GLY A 574 -32.03 -8.06 11.24
N MET A 575 -32.63 -8.98 11.99
CA MET A 575 -31.96 -10.19 12.51
C MET A 575 -31.44 -11.11 11.39
N LEU A 576 -32.21 -11.28 10.30
CA LEU A 576 -31.77 -12.01 9.11
C LEU A 576 -30.60 -11.32 8.39
N CYS A 577 -30.45 -10.01 8.51
CA CYS A 577 -29.33 -9.28 7.91
C CYS A 577 -28.03 -9.39 8.72
N VAL A 578 -28.09 -9.57 10.05
CA VAL A 578 -26.92 -9.64 10.96
C VAL A 578 -26.45 -11.07 11.29
N GLN A 579 -26.78 -12.05 10.45
CA GLN A 579 -26.38 -13.46 10.64
C GLN A 579 -24.85 -13.63 10.66
N GLU A 580 -24.33 -14.58 11.46
CA GLU A 580 -22.90 -14.88 11.50
C GLU A 580 -22.41 -15.37 10.13
N ASP A 581 -23.03 -16.40 9.58
CA ASP A 581 -22.71 -16.91 8.25
C ASP A 581 -23.11 -15.91 7.15
N VAL A 582 -22.16 -15.64 6.25
CA VAL A 582 -22.32 -14.72 5.12
C VAL A 582 -23.35 -15.24 4.10
N SER A 583 -23.52 -16.56 4.01
CA SER A 583 -24.47 -17.21 3.10
C SER A 583 -25.92 -17.03 3.55
N ASP A 584 -26.20 -17.12 4.85
CA ASP A 584 -27.54 -16.99 5.46
C ASP A 584 -28.13 -15.57 5.35
N ARG A 585 -27.29 -14.54 5.23
CA ARG A 585 -27.75 -13.15 5.04
C ARG A 585 -28.50 -13.00 3.70
N PRO A 586 -29.65 -12.32 3.62
CA PRO A 586 -30.36 -12.09 2.36
C PRO A 586 -29.58 -11.17 1.40
N THR A 587 -29.98 -11.13 0.12
CA THR A 587 -29.57 -10.04 -0.79
C THR A 587 -30.43 -8.79 -0.56
N MET A 588 -29.96 -7.61 -0.99
CA MET A 588 -30.77 -6.40 -0.86
C MET A 588 -32.06 -6.45 -1.69
N ALA A 589 -32.07 -7.13 -2.85
CA ALA A 589 -33.30 -7.40 -3.58
C ALA A 589 -34.31 -8.22 -2.74
N SER A 590 -33.81 -9.26 -2.05
CA SER A 590 -34.62 -10.08 -1.14
C SER A 590 -35.16 -9.25 0.02
N VAL A 591 -34.34 -8.38 0.63
CA VAL A 591 -34.74 -7.46 1.71
C VAL A 591 -35.85 -6.51 1.26
N VAL A 592 -35.72 -5.89 0.08
CA VAL A 592 -36.75 -4.99 -0.47
C VAL A 592 -38.08 -5.74 -0.71
N LEU A 593 -38.03 -6.99 -1.19
CA LEU A 593 -39.21 -7.85 -1.33
C LEU A 593 -39.83 -8.25 0.02
N MET A 594 -39.01 -8.58 1.01
CA MET A 594 -39.47 -8.95 2.37
C MET A 594 -40.15 -7.78 3.08
N LEU A 595 -39.64 -6.56 2.89
CA LEU A 595 -40.26 -5.32 3.37
C LEU A 595 -41.57 -5.04 2.64
N GLY A 596 -41.58 -5.10 1.30
CA GLY A 596 -42.73 -4.73 0.46
C GLY A 596 -43.89 -5.73 0.43
N SER A 597 -43.69 -6.99 0.86
CA SER A 597 -44.74 -8.02 0.87
C SER A 597 -44.97 -8.60 2.27
N LEU A 598 -46.11 -8.27 2.87
CA LEU A 598 -46.54 -8.79 4.18
C LEU A 598 -46.96 -10.27 4.17
N SER A 599 -47.20 -10.84 2.99
CA SER A 599 -47.60 -12.24 2.79
C SER A 599 -46.41 -13.22 2.68
N LEU A 600 -45.18 -12.71 2.62
CA LEU A 600 -43.99 -13.52 2.38
C LEU A 600 -43.46 -14.11 3.70
N THR A 601 -43.45 -15.44 3.80
CA THR A 601 -42.92 -16.19 4.95
C THR A 601 -41.42 -15.98 5.08
N LEU A 602 -40.96 -15.53 6.25
CA LEU A 602 -39.55 -15.28 6.52
C LEU A 602 -38.88 -16.51 7.13
N ALA A 603 -37.60 -16.72 6.80
CA ALA A 603 -36.78 -17.74 7.44
C ALA A 603 -36.57 -17.44 8.93
N VAL A 604 -36.29 -18.47 9.72
CA VAL A 604 -35.99 -18.33 11.16
C VAL A 604 -34.53 -17.86 11.29
N PRO A 605 -34.24 -16.66 11.84
CA PRO A 605 -32.86 -16.21 12.04
C PRO A 605 -32.14 -17.11 13.05
N SER A 606 -30.84 -17.32 12.81
CA SER A 606 -29.90 -17.95 13.72
C SER A 606 -29.16 -16.93 14.59
N GLU A 607 -28.32 -17.43 15.50
CA GLU A 607 -27.52 -16.66 16.46
C GLU A 607 -26.61 -15.66 15.71
N PRO A 608 -26.74 -14.34 15.92
CA PRO A 608 -25.91 -13.37 15.23
C PRO A 608 -24.46 -13.43 15.74
N ALA A 609 -23.53 -13.07 14.87
CA ALA A 609 -22.13 -12.97 15.28
C ALA A 609 -21.94 -11.96 16.40
N PHE A 610 -20.88 -12.17 17.19
CA PHE A 610 -20.59 -11.48 18.46
C PHE A 610 -21.54 -11.79 19.62
N PHE A 611 -22.45 -12.77 19.52
CA PHE A 611 -23.23 -13.22 20.68
C PHE A 611 -22.32 -13.77 21.81
N ILE A 612 -22.32 -13.09 22.95
CA ILE A 612 -21.58 -13.53 24.14
C ILE A 612 -22.32 -14.69 24.79
N ARG A 613 -21.94 -15.93 24.46
CA ARG A 613 -22.42 -17.13 25.16
C ARG A 613 -21.97 -17.13 26.62
N THR A 614 -22.85 -16.70 27.52
CA THR A 614 -22.81 -17.05 28.94
C THR A 614 -23.10 -18.54 29.13
N ARG A 615 -22.12 -19.40 28.81
CA ARG A 615 -22.06 -20.80 29.23
C ARG A 615 -20.87 -21.02 30.16
N VAL A 616 -21.01 -20.52 31.39
CA VAL A 616 -20.43 -21.24 32.53
C VAL A 616 -21.28 -22.49 32.69
N ASN A 617 -20.82 -23.61 32.11
CA ASN A 617 -21.39 -24.91 32.43
C ASN A 617 -20.61 -25.47 33.65
N PRO A 618 -21.20 -25.56 34.86
CA PRO A 618 -20.45 -25.89 36.08
C PRO A 618 -19.81 -27.29 36.06
N GLU A 619 -20.29 -28.17 35.17
CA GLU A 619 -19.88 -29.58 35.12
C GLU A 619 -18.74 -29.87 34.13
N ASN A 620 -18.12 -28.87 33.48
CA ASN A 620 -16.97 -29.13 32.62
C ASN A 620 -15.63 -29.07 33.41
N PRO A 621 -14.97 -30.22 33.70
CA PRO A 621 -13.75 -30.25 34.53
C PRO A 621 -12.55 -29.53 33.89
N TYR A 622 -12.58 -29.27 32.57
CA TYR A 622 -11.55 -28.49 31.89
C TYR A 622 -11.56 -26.99 32.24
N SER A 623 -12.68 -26.45 32.74
CA SER A 623 -12.77 -25.04 33.16
C SER A 623 -12.03 -24.79 34.48
N ARG A 624 -12.22 -25.67 35.47
CA ARG A 624 -11.69 -25.52 36.85
C ARG A 624 -10.17 -25.50 36.88
N SER A 625 -9.52 -26.42 36.17
CA SER A 625 -8.05 -26.50 36.04
C SER A 625 -7.42 -25.36 35.22
N THR A 626 -8.24 -24.61 34.48
CA THR A 626 -7.81 -23.41 33.76
C THR A 626 -7.89 -22.19 34.68
N LEU A 627 -8.97 -22.07 35.46
CA LEU A 627 -9.16 -21.02 36.48
C LEU A 627 -8.11 -21.06 37.59
N GLU A 628 -7.76 -22.25 38.08
CA GLU A 628 -6.68 -22.42 39.08
C GLU A 628 -5.31 -21.93 38.57
N LYS A 629 -5.08 -21.91 37.25
CA LYS A 629 -3.85 -21.37 36.63
C LYS A 629 -3.87 -19.85 36.40
N PHE A 630 -5.02 -19.20 36.46
CA PHE A 630 -5.10 -17.73 36.48
C PHE A 630 -4.72 -17.16 37.85
N HIS A 631 -5.02 -17.87 38.93
CA HIS A 631 -4.83 -17.43 40.31
C HIS A 631 -3.38 -16.95 40.63
N PRO A 632 -2.30 -17.62 40.19
CA PRO A 632 -0.93 -17.15 40.41
C PRO A 632 -0.59 -15.89 39.59
N ALA A 633 -1.09 -15.77 38.35
CA ALA A 633 -0.80 -14.61 37.50
C ALA A 633 -1.48 -13.34 38.03
N LEU A 634 -2.67 -13.48 38.61
CA LEU A 634 -3.39 -12.39 39.30
C LEU A 634 -2.70 -11.96 40.60
N ALA A 635 -2.00 -12.88 41.28
CA ALA A 635 -1.20 -12.58 42.46
C ALA A 635 0.08 -11.78 42.16
N VAL A 636 0.77 -12.08 41.04
CA VAL A 636 2.04 -11.40 40.65
C VAL A 636 1.86 -9.89 40.41
N ASN A 637 0.67 -9.47 39.95
CA ASN A 637 0.38 -8.09 39.55
C ASN A 637 -0.40 -7.27 40.60
N ASN A 638 -0.60 -7.78 41.82
CA ASN A 638 -1.38 -7.11 42.88
C ASN A 638 -2.81 -6.71 42.46
N ILE A 639 -3.48 -7.52 41.64
CA ILE A 639 -4.79 -7.21 41.04
C ILE A 639 -5.96 -7.25 42.05
N LYS A 640 -5.74 -7.73 43.28
CA LYS A 640 -6.74 -7.79 44.37
C LYS A 640 -7.12 -6.45 45.02
N ASN A 641 -6.66 -5.32 44.48
CA ASN A 641 -7.07 -3.99 44.98
C ASN A 641 -8.37 -3.58 44.27
N PHE A 642 -9.49 -4.12 44.75
CA PHE A 642 -10.82 -3.78 44.24
C PHE A 642 -11.26 -2.40 44.78
N VAL A 643 -11.76 -1.55 43.89
CA VAL A 643 -12.26 -0.20 44.21
C VAL A 643 -13.69 -0.06 43.66
N PRO A 644 -14.64 0.49 44.43
CA PRO A 644 -15.98 0.76 43.90
C PRO A 644 -15.92 1.85 42.83
N ILE A 645 -16.76 1.73 41.80
CA ILE A 645 -16.91 2.78 40.78
C ILE A 645 -17.58 3.99 41.44
N THR A 646 -16.97 5.18 41.29
CA THR A 646 -17.51 6.44 41.84
C THR A 646 -18.02 7.36 40.74
N LEU A 647 -18.89 8.31 41.12
CA LEU A 647 -19.42 9.36 40.23
C LEU A 647 -18.35 10.25 39.56
N GLU A 648 -17.12 10.29 40.08
CA GLU A 648 -15.99 11.00 39.44
C GLU A 648 -15.31 10.12 38.38
N MET A 649 -15.26 8.80 38.59
CA MET A 649 -14.77 7.83 37.62
C MET A 649 -15.74 7.72 36.42
N GLU A 650 -17.05 7.77 36.66
CA GLU A 650 -18.07 7.81 35.59
C GLU A 650 -18.02 9.10 34.75
N LYS A 651 -17.59 10.22 35.34
CA LYS A 651 -17.47 11.53 34.67
C LYS A 651 -16.15 11.72 33.92
N GLY A 652 -15.30 10.68 33.87
CA GLY A 652 -14.05 10.69 33.09
C GLY A 652 -12.88 11.45 33.72
N GLN A 653 -12.93 11.85 35.00
CA GLN A 653 -11.78 12.47 35.68
C GLN A 653 -10.63 11.49 35.97
N TYR A 654 -10.92 10.20 35.99
CA TYR A 654 -9.96 9.11 36.20
C TYR A 654 -10.00 8.14 35.03
N SER A 655 -9.73 8.65 33.84
CA SER A 655 -9.69 7.81 32.64
C SER A 655 -8.34 7.10 32.52
N SER A 656 -8.45 5.78 32.35
CA SER A 656 -7.45 4.87 31.80
C SER A 656 -8.04 3.46 31.90
N TRP A 657 -9.10 3.23 31.15
CA TRP A 657 -9.88 1.99 31.15
C TRP A 657 -9.27 0.97 30.18
N ALA A 658 -8.73 -0.12 30.69
CA ALA A 658 -8.19 -1.20 29.87
C ALA A 658 -9.20 -2.34 29.69
N GLU A 659 -9.71 -2.52 28.47
CA GLU A 659 -10.53 -3.67 28.06
C GLU A 659 -9.96 -4.34 26.80
N LEU A 660 -9.29 -5.50 26.93
CA LEU A 660 -9.67 -6.72 26.21
C LEU A 660 -8.83 -7.95 26.57
N PHE A 661 -9.35 -9.11 26.18
CA PHE A 661 -8.75 -10.43 26.35
C PHE A 661 -7.96 -10.88 25.12
N LYS A 662 -6.84 -11.59 25.35
CA LYS A 662 -6.20 -12.44 24.33
C LYS A 662 -5.88 -13.82 24.91
N ILE A 663 -6.87 -14.71 24.92
CA ILE A 663 -6.66 -16.13 25.19
C ILE A 663 -6.11 -16.79 23.92
N HIS A 664 -4.86 -17.27 23.97
CA HIS A 664 -4.35 -18.17 22.93
C HIS A 664 -4.79 -19.60 23.22
N CYS A 665 -5.84 -20.07 22.55
CA CYS A 665 -6.05 -21.50 22.35
C CYS A 665 -5.08 -21.99 21.27
N ARG A 666 -3.98 -22.61 21.69
CA ARG A 666 -3.15 -23.39 20.76
C ARG A 666 -3.83 -24.71 20.44
N ALA A 667 -3.73 -25.14 19.19
CA ALA A 667 -4.05 -26.52 18.83
C ALA A 667 -3.20 -27.49 19.70
N TYR A 668 -3.89 -28.38 20.41
CA TYR A 668 -3.38 -29.46 21.25
C TYR A 668 -2.50 -29.10 22.49
N GLN A 669 -3.07 -29.43 23.65
CA GLN A 669 -2.44 -29.81 24.93
C GLN A 669 -1.63 -28.80 25.78
N ARG A 670 -1.42 -27.53 25.41
CA ARG A 670 -0.88 -26.52 26.38
C ARG A 670 -1.53 -25.14 26.31
N TYR A 671 -2.41 -24.86 27.27
CA TYR A 671 -2.99 -23.54 27.52
C TYR A 671 -1.96 -22.59 28.16
N LYS A 672 -1.77 -21.41 27.57
CA LYS A 672 -1.00 -20.30 28.16
C LYS A 672 -1.77 -18.99 27.99
N ALA A 673 -2.46 -18.57 29.04
CA ALA A 673 -3.07 -17.24 29.10
C ALA A 673 -2.00 -16.18 29.40
N ARG A 674 -2.22 -14.95 28.90
CA ARG A 674 -1.52 -13.74 29.34
C ARG A 674 -2.56 -12.65 29.59
N LEU A 675 -2.37 -11.87 30.64
CA LEU A 675 -3.10 -10.62 30.84
C LEU A 675 -2.36 -9.49 30.11
N VAL A 676 -3.08 -8.71 29.33
CA VAL A 676 -2.58 -7.62 28.47
C VAL A 676 -3.60 -6.49 28.59
N GLY A 677 -3.15 -5.25 28.81
CA GLY A 677 -4.03 -4.08 28.79
C GLY A 677 -4.25 -3.61 27.35
N ASP A 678 -5.46 -3.16 27.00
CA ASP A 678 -5.70 -2.55 25.69
C ASP A 678 -5.26 -1.08 25.72
N GLY A 679 -4.07 -0.78 25.18
CA GLY A 679 -3.60 0.61 25.06
C GLY A 679 -4.27 1.40 23.93
N ARG A 680 -5.22 0.82 23.19
CA ARG A 680 -5.93 1.53 22.10
C ARG A 680 -7.06 2.41 22.64
N SER A 681 -7.70 1.99 23.74
CA SER A 681 -8.64 2.84 24.49
C SER A 681 -7.97 4.08 25.12
N GLN A 682 -6.66 4.02 25.40
CA GLN A 682 -5.94 5.10 26.09
C GLN A 682 -5.71 6.34 25.21
N GLN A 683 -6.10 7.52 25.67
CA GLN A 683 -5.89 8.81 25.00
C GLN A 683 -4.64 9.53 25.53
N VAL A 684 -3.85 10.12 24.61
CA VAL A 684 -2.64 10.88 24.96
C VAL A 684 -3.04 12.28 25.45
N GLY A 685 -2.43 12.73 26.54
CA GLY A 685 -2.80 13.97 27.24
C GLY A 685 -3.92 13.79 28.28
N ILE A 686 -4.51 12.59 28.37
CA ILE A 686 -5.55 12.25 29.35
C ILE A 686 -5.11 11.02 30.17
N ASP A 687 -4.91 9.87 29.51
CA ASP A 687 -4.62 8.58 30.16
C ASP A 687 -3.12 8.24 30.24
N CYS A 688 -2.32 8.94 29.43
CA CYS A 688 -0.86 8.91 29.42
C CYS A 688 -0.31 10.20 28.79
N ILE A 689 0.84 10.70 29.26
CA ILE A 689 1.40 11.98 28.77
C ILE A 689 2.03 11.82 27.38
N GLU A 690 2.69 10.69 27.12
CA GLU A 690 3.40 10.39 25.87
C GLU A 690 3.51 8.87 25.65
N THR A 691 3.83 8.45 24.44
CA THR A 691 4.26 7.07 24.14
C THR A 691 5.78 6.99 24.06
N PHE A 692 6.39 6.24 24.99
CA PHE A 692 7.84 6.07 25.09
C PHE A 692 8.25 4.62 24.78
N SER A 693 9.48 4.42 24.32
CA SER A 693 10.12 3.09 24.24
C SER A 693 11.62 3.23 24.46
N PRO A 694 12.25 2.47 25.38
CA PRO A 694 13.69 2.59 25.65
C PRO A 694 14.50 1.91 24.54
N VAL A 695 14.85 2.68 23.52
CA VAL A 695 15.56 2.21 22.32
C VAL A 695 16.85 3.03 22.17
N VAL A 696 17.98 2.44 22.56
CA VAL A 696 19.31 3.01 22.30
C VAL A 696 19.56 3.16 20.79
N LYS A 697 20.21 4.26 20.37
CA LYS A 697 20.43 4.56 18.95
C LYS A 697 21.45 3.56 18.34
N PRO A 698 21.27 3.13 17.07
CA PRO A 698 22.25 2.29 16.37
C PRO A 698 23.67 2.89 16.31
N ALA A 699 23.79 4.21 16.19
CA ALA A 699 25.06 4.92 16.24
C ALA A 699 25.71 4.77 17.62
N THR A 700 24.96 4.97 18.71
CA THR A 700 25.44 4.77 20.10
C THR A 700 25.99 3.36 20.32
N ILE A 701 25.29 2.33 19.82
CA ILE A 701 25.77 0.94 19.88
C ILE A 701 27.13 0.80 19.18
N ARG A 702 27.25 1.24 17.92
CA ARG A 702 28.52 1.15 17.17
C ARG A 702 29.65 1.96 17.83
N THR A 703 29.35 3.11 18.40
CA THR A 703 30.31 3.92 19.17
C THR A 703 30.85 3.15 20.37
N VAL A 704 29.96 2.57 21.18
CA VAL A 704 30.38 1.79 22.37
C VAL A 704 31.14 0.52 21.97
N LEU A 705 30.73 -0.18 20.91
CA LEU A 705 31.47 -1.33 20.38
C LEU A 705 32.87 -0.92 19.87
N SER A 706 32.98 0.18 19.13
CA SER A 706 34.26 0.75 18.66
C SER A 706 35.21 1.08 19.82
N ILE A 707 34.68 1.69 20.89
CA ILE A 707 35.44 1.97 22.13
C ILE A 707 35.85 0.67 22.81
N ALA A 708 34.93 -0.28 22.99
CA ALA A 708 35.20 -1.55 23.66
C ALA A 708 36.27 -2.37 22.92
N ILE A 709 36.20 -2.47 21.59
CA ILE A 709 37.22 -3.14 20.77
C ILE A 709 38.56 -2.42 20.88
N SER A 710 38.57 -1.09 20.75
CA SER A 710 39.80 -0.29 20.79
C SER A 710 40.48 -0.33 22.17
N LYS A 711 39.71 -0.46 23.25
CA LYS A 711 40.19 -0.62 24.64
C LYS A 711 40.32 -2.09 25.09
N SER A 712 39.93 -3.05 24.27
CA SER A 712 39.84 -4.49 24.57
C SER A 712 39.02 -4.83 25.82
N TRP A 713 37.85 -4.23 25.93
CA TRP A 713 36.87 -4.51 26.97
C TRP A 713 35.93 -5.65 26.56
N PRO A 714 35.57 -6.58 27.47
CA PRO A 714 34.54 -7.58 27.21
C PRO A 714 33.18 -6.94 26.90
N ILE A 715 32.37 -7.61 26.08
CA ILE A 715 31.02 -7.21 25.67
C ILE A 715 30.09 -8.39 25.97
N HIS A 716 28.94 -8.11 26.60
CA HIS A 716 27.95 -9.12 27.00
C HIS A 716 26.53 -8.65 26.69
N GLN A 717 25.70 -9.54 26.15
CA GLN A 717 24.25 -9.34 25.98
C GLN A 717 23.48 -10.07 27.09
N LEU A 718 22.34 -9.51 27.49
CA LEU A 718 21.54 -9.90 28.64
C LEU A 718 20.04 -9.71 28.30
N ASP A 719 19.18 -10.69 28.58
CA ASP A 719 17.71 -10.68 28.30
C ASP A 719 16.89 -10.63 29.60
N VAL A 720 15.99 -9.64 29.75
CA VAL A 720 15.13 -9.49 30.94
C VAL A 720 13.75 -10.12 30.73
N LYS A 721 13.45 -11.20 31.48
CA LYS A 721 12.12 -11.85 31.41
C LYS A 721 11.03 -10.96 32.01
N ASN A 722 9.98 -10.75 31.21
CA ASN A 722 8.75 -10.05 31.59
C ASN A 722 8.99 -8.60 32.07
N ALA A 723 9.97 -7.89 31.47
CA ALA A 723 10.41 -6.53 31.82
C ALA A 723 9.30 -5.62 32.38
N PHE A 724 8.21 -5.45 31.63
CA PHE A 724 7.12 -4.53 31.99
C PHE A 724 6.35 -4.91 33.28
N LEU A 725 6.37 -6.18 33.71
CA LEU A 725 5.68 -6.64 34.94
C LEU A 725 6.48 -6.39 36.24
N HIS A 726 7.74 -5.95 36.13
CA HIS A 726 8.54 -5.57 37.31
C HIS A 726 8.18 -4.18 37.84
N SER A 727 7.74 -3.30 36.95
CA SER A 727 7.53 -1.88 37.23
C SER A 727 6.19 -1.54 37.86
N ARG A 728 6.20 -0.54 38.75
CA ARG A 728 4.99 0.11 39.25
C ARG A 728 4.47 1.13 38.24
N LEU A 729 3.16 1.35 38.23
CA LEU A 729 2.57 2.50 37.54
C LEU A 729 2.62 3.71 38.47
N ASN A 730 2.92 4.89 37.92
CA ASN A 730 2.80 6.16 38.63
C ASN A 730 1.38 6.73 38.47
N GLU A 731 0.74 6.40 37.35
CA GLU A 731 -0.64 6.72 37.01
C GLU A 731 -1.62 5.75 37.70
N THR A 732 -2.80 6.26 38.06
CA THR A 732 -3.86 5.45 38.66
C THR A 732 -4.68 4.78 37.54
N VAL A 733 -4.36 3.53 37.22
CA VAL A 733 -5.00 2.79 36.12
C VAL A 733 -6.05 1.80 36.64
N TYR A 734 -7.26 1.90 36.10
CA TYR A 734 -8.38 1.01 36.45
C TYR A 734 -8.65 0.01 35.32
N MET A 735 -8.88 -1.25 35.69
CA MET A 735 -9.15 -2.34 34.76
C MET A 735 -10.39 -3.08 35.22
N HIS A 736 -11.31 -3.40 34.32
CA HIS A 736 -12.44 -4.26 34.66
C HIS A 736 -11.96 -5.63 35.15
N GLN A 737 -12.74 -6.26 36.02
CA GLN A 737 -12.41 -7.58 36.53
C GLN A 737 -12.30 -8.58 35.37
N PRO A 738 -11.20 -9.35 35.28
CA PRO A 738 -10.97 -10.24 34.15
C PRO A 738 -12.15 -11.21 33.87
N LEU A 739 -12.62 -11.31 32.63
CA LEU A 739 -13.56 -12.35 32.18
C LEU A 739 -13.14 -13.75 32.68
N GLY A 740 -14.03 -14.40 33.43
CA GLY A 740 -13.78 -15.67 34.13
C GLY A 740 -13.27 -15.54 35.57
N PHE A 741 -12.80 -14.37 35.99
CA PHE A 741 -12.42 -14.03 37.36
C PHE A 741 -13.18 -12.76 37.82
N ARG A 742 -14.41 -12.99 38.29
CA ARG A 742 -15.21 -11.99 39.00
C ARG A 742 -15.24 -12.37 40.48
N ASP A 743 -14.80 -11.48 41.36
CA ASP A 743 -14.83 -11.71 42.81
C ASP A 743 -16.28 -11.85 43.28
N SER A 744 -16.57 -12.91 44.03
CA SER A 744 -17.92 -13.22 44.51
C SER A 744 -18.43 -12.25 45.58
N THR A 745 -17.53 -11.48 46.20
CA THR A 745 -17.80 -10.53 47.28
C THR A 745 -17.95 -9.10 46.75
N TYR A 746 -17.16 -8.76 45.72
CA TYR A 746 -17.12 -7.42 45.13
C TYR A 746 -17.39 -7.47 43.62
N PRO A 747 -18.58 -7.94 43.17
CA PRO A 747 -18.82 -8.22 41.75
C PRO A 747 -18.82 -6.98 40.85
N ASP A 748 -19.12 -5.79 41.39
CA ASP A 748 -19.26 -4.54 40.61
C ASP A 748 -18.09 -3.57 40.80
N TYR A 749 -16.99 -4.04 41.42
CA TYR A 749 -15.79 -3.25 41.65
C TYR A 749 -14.81 -3.40 40.48
N VAL A 750 -13.89 -2.45 40.33
CA VAL A 750 -12.80 -2.50 39.33
C VAL A 750 -11.46 -2.79 39.99
N CYS A 751 -10.54 -3.38 39.22
CA CYS A 751 -9.17 -3.64 39.67
C CYS A 751 -8.31 -2.38 39.50
N LEU A 752 -7.76 -1.87 40.60
CA LEU A 752 -6.70 -0.86 40.55
C LEU A 752 -5.35 -1.52 40.25
N LEU A 753 -4.75 -1.22 39.10
CA LEU A 753 -3.45 -1.74 38.69
C LEU A 753 -2.33 -0.96 39.40
N LYS A 754 -1.54 -1.68 40.22
CA LYS A 754 -0.34 -1.13 40.89
C LYS A 754 0.97 -1.41 40.15
N LYS A 755 0.92 -2.28 39.14
CA LYS A 755 2.04 -2.69 38.28
C LYS A 755 1.66 -2.55 36.82
N SER A 756 2.64 -2.25 35.98
CA SER A 756 2.42 -2.09 34.54
C SER A 756 2.09 -3.45 33.90
N LEU A 757 1.30 -3.42 32.83
CA LEU A 757 0.94 -4.58 32.02
C LEU A 757 1.40 -4.37 30.58
N TYR A 758 1.77 -5.47 29.92
CA TYR A 758 1.95 -5.47 28.47
C TYR A 758 0.72 -4.86 27.78
N GLY A 759 0.95 -3.99 26.78
CA GLY A 759 -0.10 -3.35 25.99
C GLY A 759 -0.55 -1.97 26.47
N LEU A 760 -0.27 -1.57 27.72
CA LEU A 760 -0.49 -0.18 28.16
C LEU A 760 0.53 0.77 27.52
N LYS A 761 0.11 1.97 27.11
CA LYS A 761 0.96 2.96 26.42
C LYS A 761 2.14 3.46 27.27
N GLN A 762 1.97 3.51 28.59
CA GLN A 762 2.99 3.95 29.55
C GLN A 762 3.87 2.81 30.10
N ALA A 763 3.55 1.54 29.83
CA ALA A 763 4.31 0.40 30.37
C ALA A 763 5.81 0.41 30.02
N PRO A 764 6.25 0.75 28.77
CA PRO A 764 7.68 0.84 28.46
C PRO A 764 8.37 2.02 29.16
N ARG A 765 7.63 3.09 29.50
CA ARG A 765 8.14 4.21 30.29
C ARG A 765 8.35 3.80 31.74
N ALA A 766 7.34 3.18 32.36
CA ALA A 766 7.44 2.65 33.72
C ALA A 766 8.59 1.64 33.87
N TRP A 767 8.80 0.80 32.85
CA TRP A 767 9.97 -0.07 32.72
C TRP A 767 11.28 0.70 32.72
N TYR A 768 11.43 1.64 31.79
CA TYR A 768 12.62 2.48 31.70
C TYR A 768 12.91 3.26 33.00
N GLU A 769 11.91 3.89 33.62
CA GLU A 769 12.08 4.62 34.88
C GLU A 769 12.54 3.69 36.03
N SER A 770 11.97 2.48 36.12
CA SER A 770 12.36 1.48 37.13
C SER A 770 13.82 1.03 36.93
N PHE A 771 14.16 0.68 35.67
CA PHE A 771 15.50 0.28 35.29
C PHE A 771 16.53 1.41 35.49
N ALA A 772 16.20 2.62 35.04
CA ALA A 772 17.07 3.79 35.15
C ALA A 772 17.32 4.18 36.61
N SER A 773 16.30 4.10 37.46
CA SER A 773 16.43 4.30 38.90
C SER A 773 17.37 3.25 39.53
N PHE A 774 17.15 1.96 39.26
CA PHE A 774 18.01 0.88 39.78
C PHE A 774 19.46 1.02 39.31
N VAL A 775 19.67 1.24 38.01
CA VAL A 775 21.01 1.39 37.42
C VAL A 775 21.74 2.62 38.01
N SER A 776 21.00 3.67 38.40
CA SER A 776 21.55 4.79 39.17
C SER A 776 21.86 4.48 40.64
N THR A 777 21.11 3.62 41.34
CA THR A 777 21.48 3.25 42.73
C THR A 777 22.78 2.45 42.79
N ILE A 778 23.07 1.63 41.78
CA ILE A 778 24.35 0.92 41.63
C ILE A 778 25.48 1.78 41.03
N GLY A 779 25.25 3.09 40.85
CA GLY A 779 26.29 4.10 40.58
C GLY A 779 26.50 4.49 39.12
N PHE A 780 25.59 4.18 38.20
CA PHE A 780 25.66 4.68 36.83
C PHE A 780 24.97 6.05 36.68
N ILE A 781 25.46 6.84 35.73
CA ILE A 781 24.92 8.13 35.31
C ILE A 781 24.38 7.99 33.88
N HIS A 782 23.14 8.41 33.64
CA HIS A 782 22.53 8.38 32.31
C HIS A 782 23.15 9.42 31.38
N SER A 783 23.35 9.05 30.11
CA SER A 783 23.89 9.95 29.08
C SER A 783 22.85 10.98 28.67
N ARG A 784 23.31 12.23 28.42
CA ARG A 784 22.47 13.32 27.89
C ARG A 784 22.20 13.19 26.40
N SER A 785 23.05 12.48 25.65
CA SER A 785 22.95 12.34 24.19
C SER A 785 22.10 11.12 23.76
N ASP A 786 21.94 10.15 24.66
CA ASP A 786 21.12 8.95 24.47
C ASP A 786 20.67 8.43 25.84
N HIS A 787 19.38 8.63 26.16
CA HIS A 787 18.81 8.27 27.46
C HIS A 787 18.85 6.76 27.76
N SER A 788 19.02 5.91 26.74
CA SER A 788 19.16 4.46 26.90
C SER A 788 20.61 4.00 27.07
N LEU A 789 21.57 4.93 27.17
CA LEU A 789 22.96 4.67 27.56
C LEU A 789 23.23 5.14 28.98
N SER A 790 23.59 4.20 29.86
CA SER A 790 24.07 4.47 31.21
C SER A 790 25.59 4.27 31.28
N VAL A 791 26.30 5.18 31.96
CA VAL A 791 27.76 5.17 32.11
C VAL A 791 28.15 5.07 33.58
N TYR A 792 28.94 4.06 33.93
CA TYR A 792 29.59 3.93 35.24
C TYR A 792 31.03 4.45 35.15
N ARG A 793 31.48 5.22 36.14
CA ARG A 793 32.88 5.65 36.29
C ARG A 793 33.27 5.72 37.77
N LYS A 794 34.26 4.92 38.18
CA LYS A 794 34.84 4.96 39.53
C LYS A 794 36.36 4.71 39.45
N GLY A 795 37.15 5.78 39.50
CA GLY A 795 38.60 5.70 39.26
C GLY A 795 38.88 5.17 37.85
N ASN A 796 39.64 4.07 37.76
CA ASN A 796 39.93 3.39 36.49
C ASN A 796 38.82 2.42 36.04
N ASP A 797 37.85 2.11 36.91
CA ASP A 797 36.74 1.24 36.56
C ASP A 797 35.66 2.02 35.80
N MET A 798 35.28 1.49 34.64
CA MET A 798 34.33 2.07 33.69
C MET A 798 33.38 0.98 33.18
N ALA A 799 32.11 1.33 33.00
CA ALA A 799 31.18 0.50 32.25
C ALA A 799 30.25 1.32 31.37
N TYR A 800 29.86 0.76 30.23
CA TYR A 800 28.75 1.24 29.42
C TYR A 800 27.67 0.17 29.42
N LEU A 801 26.44 0.59 29.72
CA LEU A 801 25.26 -0.24 29.74
C LEU A 801 24.24 0.38 28.79
N LEU A 802 23.75 -0.39 27.82
CA LEU A 802 22.84 0.04 26.77
C LEU A 802 21.54 -0.76 26.90
N LEU A 803 20.39 -0.08 26.92
CA LEU A 803 19.08 -0.72 26.96
C LEU A 803 18.39 -0.67 25.58
N TYR A 804 17.90 -1.81 25.12
CA TYR A 804 17.07 -1.95 23.91
C TYR A 804 15.83 -2.78 24.25
N VAL A 805 14.78 -2.11 24.70
CA VAL A 805 13.52 -2.71 25.18
C VAL A 805 13.76 -3.68 26.36
N ASP A 806 13.86 -4.99 26.09
CA ASP A 806 14.09 -6.06 27.08
C ASP A 806 15.55 -6.59 27.04
N ASP A 807 16.33 -6.23 26.00
CA ASP A 807 17.75 -6.55 25.82
C ASP A 807 18.66 -5.50 26.47
N ILE A 808 19.75 -5.94 27.11
CA ILE A 808 20.78 -5.08 27.68
C ILE A 808 22.16 -5.48 27.14
N ILE A 809 22.97 -4.51 26.74
CA ILE A 809 24.39 -4.72 26.38
C ILE A 809 25.27 -4.06 27.41
N LEU A 810 26.16 -4.85 28.02
CA LEU A 810 27.11 -4.42 29.03
C LEU A 810 28.54 -4.59 28.51
N THR A 811 29.34 -3.53 28.57
CA THR A 811 30.80 -3.58 28.42
C THR A 811 31.49 -2.88 29.58
N THR A 812 32.65 -3.39 30.01
CA THR A 812 33.32 -2.97 31.24
C THR A 812 34.84 -2.96 31.08
N SER A 813 35.54 -2.07 31.77
CA SER A 813 37.01 -2.06 31.83
C SER A 813 37.64 -3.31 32.45
N SER A 814 36.90 -4.04 33.30
CA SER A 814 37.43 -5.19 34.05
C SER A 814 36.40 -6.33 34.20
N ASN A 815 36.90 -7.58 34.17
CA ASN A 815 36.06 -8.78 34.32
C ASN A 815 35.46 -8.93 35.74
N SER A 816 36.08 -8.31 36.75
CA SER A 816 35.56 -8.21 38.13
C SER A 816 34.34 -7.31 38.19
N LEU A 817 34.44 -6.09 37.65
CA LEU A 817 33.34 -5.13 37.56
C LEU A 817 32.14 -5.74 36.82
N ARG A 818 32.40 -6.43 35.69
CA ARG A 818 31.37 -7.17 34.95
C ARG A 818 30.59 -8.14 35.82
N LYS A 819 31.27 -9.05 36.53
CA LYS A 819 30.60 -10.07 37.35
C LYS A 819 29.77 -9.43 38.46
N SER A 820 30.24 -8.34 39.05
CA SER A 820 29.50 -7.59 40.07
C SER A 820 28.21 -6.98 39.50
N ILE A 821 28.30 -6.27 38.36
CA ILE A 821 27.12 -5.67 37.71
C ILE A 821 26.13 -6.75 37.24
N MET A 822 26.62 -7.85 36.67
CA MET A 822 25.76 -8.97 36.25
C MET A 822 25.04 -9.64 37.42
N SER A 823 25.68 -9.76 38.60
CA SER A 823 25.01 -10.27 39.81
C SER A 823 23.89 -9.32 40.23
N LEU A 824 24.21 -8.03 40.40
CA LEU A 824 23.23 -7.01 40.81
C LEU A 824 22.02 -6.96 39.86
N LEU A 825 22.24 -7.05 38.55
CA LEU A 825 21.16 -7.12 37.56
C LEU A 825 20.37 -8.44 37.63
N ALA A 826 20.99 -9.58 37.94
CA ALA A 826 20.33 -10.87 38.04
C ALA A 826 19.57 -11.08 39.37
N ASP A 827 20.00 -10.39 40.43
CA ASP A 827 19.33 -10.35 41.72
C ASP A 827 18.02 -9.51 41.65
N GLU A 828 17.99 -8.46 40.82
CA GLU A 828 16.81 -7.62 40.57
C GLU A 828 15.92 -8.15 39.42
N PHE A 829 16.52 -8.66 38.33
CA PHE A 829 15.82 -9.04 37.09
C PHE A 829 16.06 -10.51 36.68
N ALA A 830 15.01 -11.20 36.28
CA ALA A 830 15.10 -12.63 35.92
C ALA A 830 15.64 -12.86 34.49
N MET A 831 16.84 -13.41 34.37
CA MET A 831 17.58 -13.49 33.09
C MET A 831 17.39 -14.80 32.27
N LYS A 832 17.75 -14.80 30.98
CA LYS A 832 17.79 -16.00 30.09
C LYS A 832 19.00 -16.03 29.14
N ASP A 833 19.23 -17.18 28.50
CA ASP A 833 20.25 -17.45 27.47
C ASP A 833 19.61 -18.09 26.19
N LEU A 834 20.30 -18.04 25.03
CA LEU A 834 19.69 -18.25 23.71
C LEU A 834 20.53 -19.04 22.65
N ALA A 835 19.80 -19.95 21.97
CA ALA A 835 20.00 -20.39 20.57
C ALA A 835 21.23 -21.25 20.19
N GLY A 836 21.22 -22.55 20.54
CA GLY A 836 22.20 -23.54 20.07
C GLY A 836 22.06 -23.94 18.59
N MET A 837 22.58 -23.12 17.66
CA MET A 837 22.52 -23.33 16.19
C MET A 837 23.89 -23.53 15.51
N ALA A 838 24.98 -23.63 16.27
CA ALA A 838 26.37 -23.58 15.79
C ALA A 838 26.80 -24.68 14.77
N SER A 839 25.99 -25.73 14.58
CA SER A 839 26.29 -26.88 13.71
C SER A 839 25.34 -27.01 12.51
N CYS A 840 24.62 -25.94 12.14
CA CYS A 840 23.64 -25.99 11.04
C CYS A 840 24.28 -25.90 9.64
N LYS A 841 23.60 -26.46 8.63
CA LYS A 841 23.99 -26.29 7.20
C LYS A 841 23.88 -24.82 6.81
N LEU A 842 24.81 -24.31 6.01
CA LEU A 842 24.88 -22.89 5.63
C LEU A 842 23.78 -22.50 4.63
N ALA A 843 23.48 -21.19 4.55
CA ALA A 843 22.66 -20.62 3.47
C ALA A 843 23.41 -19.45 2.80
N SER A 844 23.17 -19.22 1.51
CA SER A 844 23.88 -18.21 0.71
C SER A 844 23.23 -16.82 0.71
N THR A 845 21.99 -16.69 1.20
CA THR A 845 21.21 -15.44 1.20
C THR A 845 20.32 -15.34 2.44
N PRO A 846 20.16 -14.14 3.05
CA PRO A 846 19.38 -13.95 4.27
C PRO A 846 17.86 -14.04 4.03
N VAL A 847 17.39 -13.65 2.84
CA VAL A 847 15.98 -13.77 2.41
C VAL A 847 15.91 -14.72 1.22
N ASP A 848 14.75 -15.34 1.03
CA ASP A 848 14.40 -15.98 -0.24
C ASP A 848 13.77 -14.95 -1.18
N THR A 849 14.30 -14.78 -2.39
CA THR A 849 13.93 -13.65 -3.30
C THR A 849 12.51 -13.73 -3.87
N GLN A 850 11.75 -14.77 -3.52
CA GLN A 850 10.40 -15.05 -4.01
C GLN A 850 9.37 -15.20 -2.87
N ALA A 851 9.81 -15.25 -1.61
CA ALA A 851 8.93 -15.50 -0.48
C ALA A 851 8.47 -14.17 0.16
N THR A 852 7.35 -13.63 -0.30
CA THR A 852 6.55 -12.73 0.54
C THR A 852 5.99 -13.53 1.71
N LEU A 853 6.46 -13.25 2.92
CA LEU A 853 5.89 -13.82 4.14
C LEU A 853 4.48 -13.24 4.32
N GLY A 854 3.46 -14.02 3.93
CA GLY A 854 2.06 -13.66 4.13
C GLY A 854 1.63 -13.98 5.56
N SER A 855 0.66 -13.24 6.09
CA SER A 855 0.01 -13.56 7.37
C SER A 855 -0.51 -15.00 7.42
N ASP A 856 -1.00 -15.48 6.27
CA ASP A 856 -1.71 -16.74 6.09
C ASP A 856 -0.80 -17.87 5.54
N SER A 857 0.52 -17.68 5.52
CA SER A 857 1.45 -18.64 4.91
C SER A 857 1.71 -19.88 5.77
N GLY A 858 0.74 -20.79 5.85
CA GLY A 858 0.89 -22.13 6.43
C GLY A 858 0.40 -22.25 7.88
N SER A 859 0.80 -23.33 8.55
CA SER A 859 0.33 -23.67 9.90
C SER A 859 1.02 -22.86 11.01
N PRO A 860 0.35 -22.61 12.15
CA PRO A 860 0.93 -21.91 13.30
C PRO A 860 2.22 -22.55 13.77
N CYS A 861 3.23 -21.73 14.06
CA CYS A 861 4.51 -22.23 14.54
C CYS A 861 4.33 -23.00 15.85
N SER A 862 5.05 -24.11 15.96
CA SER A 862 5.08 -25.02 17.10
C SER A 862 5.57 -24.36 18.41
N ASP A 863 6.62 -23.53 18.35
CA ASP A 863 6.98 -22.62 19.45
C ASP A 863 7.19 -21.14 19.03
N PRO A 864 6.11 -20.35 19.03
CA PRO A 864 6.12 -18.90 18.86
C PRO A 864 6.92 -18.14 19.93
N THR A 865 7.25 -18.77 21.06
CA THR A 865 8.07 -18.14 22.12
C THR A 865 9.53 -18.13 21.70
N HIS A 866 10.03 -19.28 21.22
CA HIS A 866 11.37 -19.40 20.66
C HIS A 866 11.53 -18.51 19.43
N TYR A 867 10.52 -18.45 18.56
CA TYR A 867 10.49 -17.55 17.40
C TYR A 867 10.81 -16.09 17.76
N ARG A 868 10.00 -15.48 18.66
CA ARG A 868 10.18 -14.07 19.07
C ARG A 868 11.54 -13.81 19.71
N SER A 869 12.02 -14.73 20.55
CA SER A 869 13.35 -14.64 21.16
C SER A 869 14.47 -14.57 20.12
N LEU A 870 14.38 -15.38 19.05
CA LEU A 870 15.36 -15.36 17.97
C LEU A 870 15.22 -14.12 17.07
N ALA A 871 14.00 -13.64 16.85
CA ALA A 871 13.74 -12.45 16.04
C ALA A 871 14.33 -11.19 16.70
N GLY A 872 14.19 -11.04 18.03
CA GLY A 872 14.84 -9.96 18.79
C GLY A 872 16.36 -10.00 18.70
N ALA A 873 16.97 -11.17 18.91
CA ALA A 873 18.42 -11.34 18.77
C ALA A 873 18.93 -11.03 17.35
N LEU A 874 18.16 -11.40 16.32
CA LEU A 874 18.47 -11.02 14.93
C LEU A 874 18.35 -9.51 14.70
N GLN A 875 17.39 -8.83 15.33
CA GLN A 875 17.23 -7.38 15.23
C GLN A 875 18.45 -6.64 15.78
N TYR A 876 19.06 -7.17 16.85
CA TYR A 876 20.32 -6.63 17.38
C TYR A 876 21.50 -6.76 16.37
N LEU A 877 21.60 -7.87 15.63
CA LEU A 877 22.64 -8.06 14.62
C LEU A 877 22.58 -7.05 13.46
N THR A 878 21.41 -6.48 13.15
CA THR A 878 21.26 -5.51 12.05
C THR A 878 22.14 -4.26 12.21
N PHE A 879 22.54 -3.90 13.43
CA PHE A 879 23.34 -2.70 13.69
C PHE A 879 24.77 -2.76 13.11
N THR A 880 25.31 -3.96 12.93
CA THR A 880 26.58 -4.23 12.24
C THR A 880 26.40 -5.04 10.95
N ARG A 881 25.19 -5.52 10.66
CA ARG A 881 24.82 -6.28 9.45
C ARG A 881 23.77 -5.55 8.61
N PRO A 882 24.16 -4.51 7.84
CA PRO A 882 23.25 -3.82 6.92
C PRO A 882 22.63 -4.79 5.89
N ASP A 883 23.39 -5.81 5.47
CA ASP A 883 23.02 -6.86 4.54
C ASP A 883 21.83 -7.73 4.98
N ILE A 884 21.62 -7.93 6.28
CA ILE A 884 20.46 -8.68 6.81
C ILE A 884 19.31 -7.77 7.24
N THR A 885 19.47 -6.45 7.23
CA THR A 885 18.52 -5.52 7.87
C THR A 885 17.10 -5.67 7.31
N TYR A 886 16.97 -5.73 5.98
CA TYR A 886 15.69 -6.00 5.31
C TYR A 886 15.11 -7.37 5.71
N ALA A 887 15.95 -8.42 5.74
CA ALA A 887 15.55 -9.79 6.07
C ALA A 887 14.93 -9.91 7.46
N VAL A 888 15.62 -9.32 8.43
CA VAL A 888 15.22 -9.32 9.83
C VAL A 888 13.96 -8.49 10.02
N GLN A 889 13.84 -7.35 9.33
CA GLN A 889 12.62 -6.55 9.37
C GLN A 889 11.40 -7.31 8.85
N GLN A 890 11.52 -8.12 7.79
CA GLN A 890 10.42 -8.96 7.30
C GLN A 890 9.96 -9.98 8.34
N VAL A 891 10.86 -10.72 9.00
CA VAL A 891 10.44 -11.69 10.04
C VAL A 891 9.87 -10.99 11.29
N CYS A 892 10.36 -9.80 11.64
CA CYS A 892 9.84 -9.02 12.76
C CYS A 892 8.37 -8.58 12.59
N LEU A 893 7.87 -8.43 11.35
CA LEU A 893 6.45 -8.11 11.10
C LEU A 893 5.47 -9.18 11.63
N HIS A 894 5.92 -10.44 11.73
CA HIS A 894 5.08 -11.58 12.11
C HIS A 894 5.24 -12.02 13.57
N MET A 895 5.90 -11.21 14.42
CA MET A 895 6.10 -11.56 15.85
C MET A 895 4.80 -11.78 16.63
N HIS A 896 3.69 -11.15 16.20
CA HIS A 896 2.39 -11.31 16.84
C HIS A 896 1.82 -12.72 16.66
N ASP A 897 1.79 -13.24 15.42
CA ASP A 897 1.29 -14.57 15.08
C ASP A 897 2.19 -15.26 14.02
N PRO A 898 3.26 -15.94 14.45
CA PRO A 898 4.23 -16.54 13.54
C PRO A 898 3.81 -17.94 13.08
N GLN A 899 3.78 -18.14 11.76
CA GLN A 899 3.57 -19.43 11.09
C GLN A 899 4.90 -20.23 11.00
N GLU A 900 4.84 -21.52 10.69
CA GLU A 900 6.05 -22.34 10.42
C GLU A 900 6.86 -21.81 9.23
N SER A 901 6.24 -21.19 8.22
CA SER A 901 6.97 -20.50 7.13
C SER A 901 7.84 -19.36 7.65
N HIS A 902 7.33 -18.57 8.59
CA HIS A 902 8.06 -17.47 9.22
C HIS A 902 9.23 -18.02 10.04
N MET A 903 9.03 -19.13 10.77
CA MET A 903 10.09 -19.87 11.47
C MET A 903 11.15 -20.44 10.52
N LEU A 904 10.77 -20.93 9.34
CA LEU A 904 11.70 -21.41 8.32
C LEU A 904 12.53 -20.27 7.71
N ALA A 905 11.94 -19.10 7.48
CA ALA A 905 12.64 -17.89 7.06
C ALA A 905 13.62 -17.40 8.14
N LEU A 906 13.19 -17.36 9.40
CA LEU A 906 14.07 -17.02 10.52
C LEU A 906 15.25 -17.99 10.65
N LYS A 907 15.00 -19.31 10.52
CA LYS A 907 16.06 -20.33 10.47
C LYS A 907 16.99 -20.14 9.26
N ARG A 908 16.49 -19.62 8.12
CA ARG A 908 17.33 -19.28 6.96
C ARG A 908 18.28 -18.12 7.27
N ILE A 909 17.80 -17.04 7.89
CA ILE A 909 18.66 -15.90 8.29
C ILE A 909 19.79 -16.39 9.19
N LEU A 910 19.51 -17.25 10.16
CA LEU A 910 20.52 -17.83 11.05
C LEU A 910 21.53 -18.74 10.29
N ARG A 911 21.08 -19.55 9.32
CA ARG A 911 21.96 -20.34 8.44
C ARG A 911 22.83 -19.46 7.52
N TYR A 912 22.31 -18.29 7.12
CA TYR A 912 23.08 -17.31 6.34
C TYR A 912 24.17 -16.66 7.18
N ILE A 913 23.84 -16.22 8.40
CA ILE A 913 24.81 -15.68 9.36
C ILE A 913 25.91 -16.70 9.67
N GLN A 914 25.55 -17.98 9.84
CA GLN A 914 26.54 -19.05 10.04
C GLN A 914 27.52 -19.19 8.85
N GLY A 915 27.06 -18.95 7.62
CA GLY A 915 27.87 -19.02 6.40
C GLY A 915 28.54 -17.72 5.99
N THR A 916 28.26 -16.62 6.70
CA THR A 916 28.78 -15.28 6.45
C THR A 916 29.18 -14.63 7.78
N ILE A 917 29.74 -15.41 8.71
CA ILE A 917 30.05 -14.96 10.08
C ILE A 917 31.13 -13.87 10.10
N ASP A 918 31.89 -13.79 9.02
CA ASP A 918 32.89 -12.79 8.65
C ASP A 918 32.31 -11.54 7.97
N TYR A 919 31.04 -11.54 7.54
CA TYR A 919 30.42 -10.38 6.89
C TYR A 919 29.89 -9.39 7.93
N GLY A 920 29.95 -8.10 7.60
CA GLY A 920 29.40 -7.00 8.37
C GLY A 920 30.29 -5.75 8.34
N LEU A 921 29.86 -4.70 9.04
CA LEU A 921 30.72 -3.57 9.37
C LEU A 921 31.79 -4.03 10.35
N HIS A 922 33.01 -4.21 9.86
CA HIS A 922 34.15 -4.52 10.71
C HIS A 922 34.53 -3.28 11.52
N LEU A 923 34.45 -3.41 12.84
CA LEU A 923 34.98 -2.42 13.77
C LEU A 923 36.37 -2.88 14.20
N TYR A 924 37.39 -2.10 13.86
CA TYR A 924 38.79 -2.38 14.18
C TYR A 924 39.22 -1.65 15.46
N ARG A 925 40.34 -2.06 16.05
CA ARG A 925 41.02 -1.20 17.04
C ARG A 925 41.61 -0.01 16.30
N THR A 926 41.16 1.20 16.63
CA THR A 926 41.61 2.45 16.01
C THR A 926 41.91 3.51 17.08
N SER A 927 42.48 4.64 16.67
CA SER A 927 42.73 5.78 17.56
C SER A 927 41.44 6.54 17.83
N LEU A 928 41.03 6.61 19.09
CA LEU A 928 39.82 7.34 19.52
C LEU A 928 40.05 8.86 19.66
N THR A 929 41.01 9.41 18.90
CA THR A 929 41.48 10.81 19.01
C THR A 929 40.80 11.77 18.02
N SER A 930 40.14 11.24 16.99
CA SER A 930 39.53 12.05 15.92
C SER A 930 38.17 11.49 15.51
N LEU A 931 37.15 12.34 15.57
CA LEU A 931 35.86 12.14 14.92
C LEU A 931 35.92 12.86 13.56
N ILE A 932 35.69 12.15 12.47
CA ILE A 932 35.81 12.67 11.10
C ILE A 932 34.46 12.48 10.39
N SER A 933 33.93 13.55 9.85
CA SER A 933 32.59 13.59 9.25
C SER A 933 32.68 14.07 7.81
N TYR A 934 32.18 13.24 6.90
CA TYR A 934 32.07 13.54 5.47
C TYR A 934 30.60 13.79 5.14
N THR A 935 30.33 14.75 4.26
CA THR A 935 29.00 14.99 3.67
C THR A 935 29.16 15.38 2.21
N ASP A 936 28.14 15.07 1.42
CA ASP A 936 28.03 15.39 0.00
C ASP A 936 26.54 15.64 -0.32
N VAL A 937 26.23 16.47 -1.31
CA VAL A 937 24.85 16.89 -1.59
C VAL A 937 24.58 17.00 -3.09
N ASP A 938 23.62 16.24 -3.61
CA ASP A 938 23.12 16.49 -4.96
C ASP A 938 22.37 17.84 -4.97
N TRP A 939 22.71 18.78 -5.87
CA TRP A 939 21.95 20.03 -5.96
C TRP A 939 20.74 19.87 -6.88
N GLY A 940 19.57 19.69 -6.27
CA GLY A 940 18.30 19.51 -6.98
C GLY A 940 18.23 18.23 -7.80
N GLY A 941 18.91 17.15 -7.38
CA GLY A 941 19.02 15.91 -8.15
C GLY A 941 17.68 15.20 -8.41
N CYS A 942 16.66 15.44 -7.58
CA CYS A 942 15.30 14.94 -7.84
C CYS A 942 14.67 15.68 -9.05
N PRO A 943 14.34 15.00 -10.17
CA PRO A 943 13.82 15.65 -11.37
C PRO A 943 12.49 16.38 -11.12
N ASP A 944 11.58 15.73 -10.39
CA ASP A 944 10.20 16.18 -10.22
C ASP A 944 10.07 17.31 -9.18
N THR A 945 10.84 17.24 -8.10
CA THR A 945 10.73 18.18 -6.97
C THR A 945 11.84 19.20 -6.89
N ARG A 946 12.92 19.05 -7.69
CA ARG A 946 14.16 19.84 -7.63
C ARG A 946 14.74 19.98 -6.21
N ARG A 947 14.42 19.03 -5.33
CA ARG A 947 15.01 18.91 -3.99
C ARG A 947 16.34 18.17 -4.08
N SER A 948 17.26 18.61 -3.23
CA SER A 948 18.55 17.98 -2.99
C SER A 948 18.44 16.71 -2.16
N THR A 949 19.42 15.83 -2.29
CA THR A 949 19.68 14.67 -1.43
C THR A 949 21.01 14.89 -0.73
N ASN A 950 21.04 14.88 0.61
CA ASN A 950 22.31 14.90 1.34
C ASN A 950 22.72 13.47 1.75
N GLY A 951 23.99 13.16 1.52
CA GLY A 951 24.69 12.01 2.07
C GLY A 951 25.59 12.45 3.21
N TYR A 952 25.79 11.58 4.20
CA TYR A 952 26.89 11.74 5.16
C TYR A 952 27.41 10.41 5.69
N CYS A 953 28.66 10.42 6.15
CA CYS A 953 29.33 9.34 6.88
C CYS A 953 30.15 9.93 8.04
N VAL A 954 29.96 9.42 9.25
CA VAL A 954 30.66 9.83 10.48
C VAL A 954 31.53 8.68 10.97
N PHE A 955 32.83 8.92 11.14
CA PHE A 955 33.85 7.96 11.55
C PHE A 955 34.49 8.36 12.88
N LEU A 956 34.81 7.39 13.73
CA LEU A 956 35.65 7.56 14.92
C LEU A 956 36.92 6.75 14.73
N GLY A 957 38.05 7.44 14.52
CA GLY A 957 39.20 6.83 13.87
C GLY A 957 38.80 6.27 12.50
N ASP A 958 39.13 5.01 12.25
CA ASP A 958 38.82 4.30 10.99
C ASP A 958 37.41 3.66 10.98
N ASN A 959 36.69 3.69 12.10
CA ASN A 959 35.43 2.96 12.27
C ASN A 959 34.21 3.83 11.88
N LEU A 960 33.43 3.39 10.89
CA LEU A 960 32.17 4.03 10.49
C LEU A 960 31.10 3.86 11.59
N LEU A 961 30.65 4.97 12.18
CA LEU A 961 29.69 5.01 13.28
C LEU A 961 28.27 5.36 12.83
N SER A 962 28.11 6.28 11.88
CA SER A 962 26.80 6.71 11.39
C SER A 962 26.87 7.09 9.92
N TRP A 963 25.77 6.89 9.20
CA TRP A 963 25.63 7.28 7.81
C TRP A 963 24.17 7.57 7.46
N SER A 964 23.95 8.40 6.45
CA SER A 964 22.63 8.59 5.86
C SER A 964 22.72 8.98 4.40
N SER A 965 21.64 8.73 3.67
CA SER A 965 21.36 9.35 2.38
C SER A 965 19.86 9.67 2.35
N LYS A 966 19.52 10.96 2.39
CA LYS A 966 18.13 11.42 2.54
C LYS A 966 17.86 12.66 1.68
N ARG A 967 16.67 12.68 1.07
CA ARG A 967 16.17 13.87 0.36
C ARG A 967 15.87 14.98 1.36
N GLN A 968 16.42 16.17 1.13
CA GLN A 968 16.20 17.35 1.96
C GLN A 968 14.69 17.70 1.99
N PRO A 969 14.14 18.09 3.17
CA PRO A 969 12.72 18.41 3.31
C PRO A 969 12.34 19.72 2.61
N THR A 970 13.32 20.63 2.43
CA THR A 970 13.14 21.97 1.87
C THR A 970 13.94 22.10 0.59
N LEU A 971 13.43 22.85 -0.39
CA LEU A 971 14.16 23.17 -1.62
C LEU A 971 15.32 24.13 -1.33
N SER A 972 16.47 23.93 -2.00
CA SER A 972 17.68 24.73 -1.83
C SER A 972 17.88 25.62 -3.05
N ARG A 973 17.92 26.95 -2.85
CA ARG A 973 17.94 27.97 -3.91
C ARG A 973 19.30 28.08 -4.61
N SER A 974 20.34 27.51 -4.01
CA SER A 974 21.68 27.38 -4.60
C SER A 974 22.34 26.07 -4.16
N SER A 975 23.40 25.66 -4.86
CA SER A 975 24.25 24.54 -4.44
C SER A 975 24.89 24.83 -3.07
N ALA A 976 25.42 26.04 -2.86
CA ALA A 976 25.98 26.44 -1.57
C ALA A 976 24.98 26.30 -0.40
N GLU A 977 23.71 26.67 -0.59
CA GLU A 977 22.67 26.46 0.42
C GLU A 977 22.39 24.97 0.65
N ALA A 978 22.41 24.15 -0.41
CA ALA A 978 22.24 22.71 -0.30
C ALA A 978 23.39 22.07 0.52
N GLU A 979 24.63 22.48 0.25
CA GLU A 979 25.85 22.08 0.97
C GLU A 979 25.81 22.50 2.44
N TYR A 980 25.49 23.77 2.74
CA TYR A 980 25.36 24.23 4.13
C TYR A 980 24.32 23.42 4.92
N ARG A 981 23.24 22.96 4.26
CA ARG A 981 22.25 22.05 4.87
C ARG A 981 22.77 20.62 5.03
N GLY A 982 23.64 20.13 4.13
CA GLY A 982 24.39 18.87 4.29
C GLY A 982 25.32 18.92 5.51
N VAL A 983 26.15 19.97 5.57
CA VAL A 983 27.07 20.24 6.68
C VAL A 983 26.32 20.38 8.01
N ALA A 984 25.24 21.17 8.07
CA ALA A 984 24.44 21.30 9.29
C ALA A 984 23.85 19.96 9.77
N ASN A 985 23.43 19.09 8.85
CA ASN A 985 22.90 17.77 9.16
C ASN A 985 23.98 16.84 9.75
N VAL A 986 25.15 16.74 9.11
CA VAL A 986 26.23 15.88 9.63
C VAL A 986 26.85 16.44 10.92
N VAL A 987 26.95 17.76 11.08
CA VAL A 987 27.40 18.40 12.33
C VAL A 987 26.41 18.07 13.46
N SER A 988 25.09 18.13 13.21
CA SER A 988 24.08 17.75 14.20
C SER A 988 24.09 16.26 14.59
N GLU A 989 24.65 15.38 13.76
CA GLU A 989 24.87 13.96 14.08
C GLU A 989 26.22 13.73 14.80
N SER A 990 27.18 14.66 14.63
CA SER A 990 28.54 14.57 15.18
C SER A 990 28.68 15.20 16.58
N CYS A 991 27.70 15.99 17.02
CA CYS A 991 27.65 16.70 18.30
C CYS A 991 26.67 16.07 19.30
#